data_AF-B9RCP0-F1
#
_entry.id   AF-B9RCP0-F1
#
_cell.length_a   1.000
_cell.length_b   1.000
_cell.length_c   1.000
_cell.angle_alpha   90.00
_cell.angle_beta   90.00
_cell.angle_gamma   90.00
#
_symmetry.space_group_name_H-M   'P 1'
#
loop_
_entity.id
_entity.type
_entity.pdbx_description
1 polymer ?
#
loop_
_entity_poly.entity_id
_entity_poly.type
_entity_poly.pdbx_seq_one_letter_code
_entity_poly.pdbx_strand_id
1 'polypeptide(L)'
;MEQFRQIGEALGSLKALMVLQDDIQINRRQCCLLLNIFTSAFDTIAEEIKQNLKLDEKNTKWKPLEEPLKELYRVFKEGELYVRRCLDSKDWWGKAVVLHQNKDSIEFHIHNLVSYFPAVIEAIETAGEISGLDQDEMQKKRVMLFKKYDRSWHDQKLFQWRFGKQYLVSREICNQIETAVKEDGWLLVGAIKEKMKAGSLTKNEQRLGDLLQKKLNGQLLINGKLPPSSILLGAEDYQVRRRLGGGSQYKEIQWLGESFALRHFFEDIEPLNSEISVLLSLSHPNIVQYLCGFYDEEKKECFLVMELMSKDLYAYMKENSSSRRQVLFPLPIVVDIMLQVARGMEFLHSRKIYVGDLNPTNIFLKPRKSTEGYFHVKVSGFGLTYIENPSSRHSSSNQNAFDPCIWHAPEVLAEREQTGSPSTRKHSEKADVYSFGMLCFQLLTGKLPFEDGHLQGDQMAKNIRAGERPLFPSLSPKYLVNLTKKCWHTDPNYRPSFSSISRVLRYIKKYLVMNPVDGQLVMQSPPVDYSELEAGFLKRYPGEMNGGLASVSQIPFQMFVYRISEKERTSLSFRFKQSETSEAASNGWDENISVVEDPVVPASDARSISSDMKTVCFDLSSIYIENPDGKIPSDLRSVRSEPPDKKIMLRKKSSNVKVRKTPVKPKAPIPARTSPWNPPGQSPKVSREKPFSSSPLSPARRKASGQALSPEKL
;
A
#
# COMPACT_ATOMS: atom_id res chain seq x y z
N MET A 1 -21.26 -11.74 -13.26
CA MET A 1 -20.64 -12.63 -14.28
C MET A 1 -19.46 -11.99 -15.01
N GLU A 2 -19.60 -10.87 -15.71
CA GLU A 2 -18.53 -10.33 -16.58
C GLU A 2 -17.17 -10.14 -15.88
N GLN A 3 -17.15 -9.55 -14.68
CA GLN A 3 -15.92 -9.41 -13.89
C GLN A 3 -15.20 -10.76 -13.63
N PHE A 4 -15.96 -11.85 -13.44
CA PHE A 4 -15.39 -13.20 -13.26
C PHE A 4 -14.82 -13.76 -14.58
N ARG A 5 -15.45 -13.45 -15.72
CA ARG A 5 -14.93 -13.77 -17.06
C ARG A 5 -13.56 -13.12 -17.26
N GLN A 6 -13.42 -11.85 -16.86
CA GLN A 6 -12.17 -11.08 -16.98
C GLN A 6 -11.06 -11.60 -16.04
N ILE A 7 -11.39 -12.08 -14.83
CA ILE A 7 -10.43 -12.82 -13.98
C ILE A 7 -9.94 -14.09 -14.71
N GLY A 8 -10.84 -14.82 -15.35
CA GLY A 8 -10.51 -15.99 -16.18
C GLY A 8 -9.57 -15.65 -17.34
N GLU A 9 -9.79 -14.53 -18.03
CA GLU A 9 -8.90 -14.02 -19.09
C GLU A 9 -7.51 -13.62 -18.56
N ALA A 10 -7.44 -12.98 -17.39
CA ALA A 10 -6.17 -12.65 -16.73
C ALA A 10 -5.39 -13.91 -16.33
N LEU A 11 -6.08 -14.90 -15.74
CA LEU A 11 -5.47 -16.19 -15.40
C LEU A 11 -5.05 -16.98 -16.66
N GLY A 12 -5.83 -16.92 -17.73
CA GLY A 12 -5.47 -17.51 -19.03
C GLY A 12 -4.21 -16.88 -19.62
N SER A 13 -4.10 -15.55 -19.57
CA SER A 13 -2.89 -14.84 -20.00
C SER A 13 -1.68 -15.18 -19.12
N LEU A 14 -1.85 -15.26 -17.80
CA LEU A 14 -0.80 -15.70 -16.87
C LEU A 14 -0.37 -17.16 -17.15
N LYS A 15 -1.31 -18.07 -17.39
CA LYS A 15 -1.02 -19.47 -17.77
C LYS A 15 -0.24 -19.55 -19.09
N ALA A 16 -0.62 -18.75 -20.09
CA ALA A 16 0.10 -18.70 -21.37
C ALA A 16 1.54 -18.16 -21.22
N LEU A 17 1.76 -17.12 -20.41
CA LEU A 17 3.11 -16.63 -20.08
C LEU A 17 3.96 -17.70 -19.38
N MET A 18 3.37 -18.42 -18.43
CA MET A 18 4.05 -19.46 -17.65
C MET A 18 4.31 -20.78 -18.41
N VAL A 19 3.89 -20.91 -19.67
CA VAL A 19 4.39 -22.00 -20.54
C VAL A 19 5.91 -21.87 -20.74
N LEU A 20 6.42 -20.64 -20.76
CA LEU A 20 7.86 -20.32 -20.87
C LEU A 20 8.53 -20.14 -19.51
N GLN A 21 8.05 -20.83 -18.46
CA GLN A 21 8.56 -20.66 -17.10
C GLN A 21 10.06 -20.99 -16.94
N ASP A 22 10.65 -21.79 -17.83
CA ASP A 22 12.07 -22.15 -17.77
C ASP A 22 12.99 -21.07 -18.37
N ASP A 23 12.45 -20.12 -19.14
CA ASP A 23 13.14 -18.88 -19.52
C ASP A 23 13.21 -17.86 -18.36
N ILE A 24 12.45 -18.09 -17.27
CA ILE A 24 12.48 -17.24 -16.07
C ILE A 24 13.75 -17.55 -15.26
N GLN A 25 14.83 -16.84 -15.59
CA GLN A 25 16.14 -17.02 -14.96
C GLN A 25 16.23 -16.48 -13.52
N ILE A 26 15.26 -15.66 -13.07
CA ILE A 26 15.21 -15.07 -11.71
C ILE A 26 13.75 -15.04 -11.24
N ASN A 27 13.50 -15.42 -9.98
CA ASN A 27 12.18 -15.49 -9.34
C ASN A 27 11.21 -16.53 -9.94
N ARG A 28 11.72 -17.64 -10.48
CA ARG A 28 10.90 -18.70 -11.10
C ARG A 28 9.96 -19.36 -10.09
N ARG A 29 10.41 -19.72 -8.89
CA ARG A 29 9.56 -20.34 -7.86
C ARG A 29 8.47 -19.41 -7.38
N GLN A 30 8.78 -18.13 -7.20
CA GLN A 30 7.80 -17.09 -6.91
C GLN A 30 6.76 -16.93 -8.03
N CYS A 31 7.14 -17.02 -9.30
CA CYS A 31 6.20 -17.00 -10.42
C CYS A 31 5.31 -18.27 -10.46
N CYS A 32 5.86 -19.45 -10.21
CA CYS A 32 5.08 -20.69 -10.08
C CYS A 32 4.09 -20.62 -8.90
N LEU A 33 4.52 -20.10 -7.75
CA LEU A 33 3.65 -19.90 -6.58
C LEU A 33 2.49 -18.93 -6.89
N LEU A 34 2.76 -17.81 -7.58
CA LEU A 34 1.71 -16.88 -8.03
C LEU A 34 0.70 -17.57 -8.96
N LEU A 35 1.16 -18.37 -9.92
CA LEU A 35 0.26 -19.13 -10.79
C LEU A 35 -0.57 -20.15 -10.00
N ASN A 36 0.05 -20.89 -9.07
CA ASN A 36 -0.62 -21.89 -8.23
C ASN A 36 -1.75 -21.25 -7.41
N ILE A 37 -1.44 -20.17 -6.67
CA ILE A 37 -2.41 -19.54 -5.77
C ILE A 37 -3.49 -18.75 -6.53
N PHE A 38 -3.18 -18.15 -7.69
CA PHE A 38 -4.19 -17.53 -8.57
C PHE A 38 -5.10 -18.58 -9.21
N THR A 39 -4.58 -19.78 -9.52
CA THR A 39 -5.41 -20.91 -9.99
C THR A 39 -6.34 -21.38 -8.88
N SER A 40 -5.80 -21.68 -7.68
CA SER A 40 -6.61 -22.03 -6.51
C SER A 40 -7.67 -20.98 -6.15
N ALA A 41 -7.34 -19.69 -6.30
CA ALA A 41 -8.27 -18.57 -6.11
C ALA A 41 -9.43 -18.61 -7.09
N PHE A 42 -9.15 -18.77 -8.38
CA PHE A 42 -10.17 -18.85 -9.42
C PHE A 42 -11.04 -20.09 -9.29
N ASP A 43 -10.44 -21.26 -9.06
CA ASP A 43 -11.15 -22.54 -8.93
C ASP A 43 -12.05 -22.56 -7.67
N THR A 44 -11.59 -21.98 -6.56
CA THR A 44 -12.39 -21.80 -5.33
C THR A 44 -13.59 -20.90 -5.60
N ILE A 45 -13.41 -19.75 -6.27
CA ILE A 45 -14.53 -18.86 -6.62
C ILE A 45 -15.50 -19.54 -7.59
N ALA A 46 -14.99 -20.28 -8.58
CA ALA A 46 -15.83 -21.02 -9.52
C ALA A 46 -16.74 -22.01 -8.80
N GLU A 47 -16.21 -22.70 -7.77
CA GLU A 47 -16.95 -23.68 -6.99
C GLU A 47 -17.94 -23.04 -6.01
N GLU A 48 -17.54 -21.99 -5.28
CA GLU A 48 -18.43 -21.22 -4.40
C GLU A 48 -19.60 -20.59 -5.19
N ILE A 49 -19.36 -20.10 -6.41
CA ILE A 49 -20.41 -19.60 -7.29
C ILE A 49 -21.39 -20.73 -7.67
N LYS A 50 -20.90 -21.91 -8.09
CA LYS A 50 -21.76 -23.06 -8.43
C LYS A 50 -22.62 -23.53 -7.25
N GLN A 51 -22.05 -23.57 -6.05
CA GLN A 51 -22.73 -24.11 -4.87
C GLN A 51 -23.76 -23.13 -4.27
N ASN A 52 -23.48 -21.82 -4.31
CA ASN A 52 -24.33 -20.83 -3.62
C ASN A 52 -25.31 -20.10 -4.55
N LEU A 53 -24.99 -19.90 -5.84
CA LEU A 53 -25.70 -18.96 -6.74
C LEU A 53 -26.40 -19.68 -7.91
N LYS A 54 -27.60 -19.22 -8.27
CA LYS A 54 -28.32 -19.71 -9.47
C LYS A 54 -28.01 -18.80 -10.67
N LEU A 55 -27.70 -19.41 -11.82
CA LEU A 55 -27.14 -18.70 -12.99
C LEU A 55 -28.13 -17.74 -13.65
N ASP A 56 -29.42 -18.02 -13.59
CA ASP A 56 -30.47 -17.18 -14.20
C ASP A 56 -30.60 -15.81 -13.49
N GLU A 57 -30.20 -15.76 -12.22
CA GLU A 57 -30.24 -14.57 -11.35
C GLU A 57 -29.03 -13.64 -11.57
N LYS A 58 -28.14 -13.96 -12.53
CA LYS A 58 -26.88 -13.25 -12.84
C LYS A 58 -26.99 -11.75 -13.14
N ASN A 59 -28.19 -11.30 -13.55
CA ASN A 59 -28.47 -9.90 -13.90
C ASN A 59 -29.22 -9.14 -12.78
N THR A 60 -29.63 -9.81 -11.70
CA THR A 60 -30.47 -9.23 -10.64
C THR A 60 -29.80 -9.33 -9.27
N LYS A 61 -29.63 -10.55 -8.75
CA LYS A 61 -29.14 -10.78 -7.37
C LYS A 61 -27.61 -10.72 -7.23
N TRP A 62 -26.88 -10.78 -8.35
CA TRP A 62 -25.42 -10.82 -8.36
C TRP A 62 -24.73 -9.44 -8.29
N LYS A 63 -25.47 -8.31 -8.22
CA LYS A 63 -24.87 -6.96 -8.13
C LYS A 63 -23.80 -6.84 -7.01
N PRO A 64 -23.99 -7.39 -5.78
CA PRO A 64 -22.99 -7.29 -4.72
C PRO A 64 -21.61 -7.90 -5.04
N LEU A 65 -21.49 -8.75 -6.06
CA LEU A 65 -20.22 -9.35 -6.47
C LEU A 65 -19.40 -8.44 -7.41
N GLU A 66 -19.98 -7.36 -7.95
CA GLU A 66 -19.35 -6.59 -9.02
C GLU A 66 -18.03 -5.94 -8.61
N GLU A 67 -18.03 -5.05 -7.61
CA GLU A 67 -16.80 -4.38 -7.15
C GLU A 67 -15.79 -5.34 -6.48
N PRO A 68 -16.20 -6.33 -5.65
CA PRO A 68 -15.28 -7.36 -5.15
C PRO A 68 -14.55 -8.15 -6.24
N LEU A 69 -15.24 -8.58 -7.31
CA LEU A 69 -14.61 -9.30 -8.42
C LEU A 69 -13.76 -8.37 -9.30
N LYS A 70 -14.20 -7.13 -9.52
CA LYS A 70 -13.46 -6.09 -10.26
C LYS A 70 -12.14 -5.71 -9.57
N GLU A 71 -12.14 -5.66 -8.24
CA GLU A 71 -10.93 -5.44 -7.45
C GLU A 71 -10.02 -6.68 -7.45
N LEU A 72 -10.58 -7.89 -7.39
CA LEU A 72 -9.79 -9.12 -7.56
C LEU A 72 -9.16 -9.23 -8.96
N TYR A 73 -9.88 -8.83 -10.01
CA TYR A 73 -9.34 -8.74 -11.38
C TYR A 73 -8.12 -7.82 -11.47
N ARG A 74 -8.14 -6.69 -10.76
CA ARG A 74 -6.98 -5.78 -10.68
C ARG A 74 -5.78 -6.46 -10.03
N VAL A 75 -5.96 -7.23 -8.96
CA VAL A 75 -4.89 -8.02 -8.32
C VAL A 75 -4.33 -9.08 -9.28
N PHE A 76 -5.20 -9.78 -10.02
CA PHE A 76 -4.77 -10.74 -11.04
C PHE A 76 -3.94 -10.08 -12.14
N LYS A 77 -4.36 -8.90 -12.64
CA LYS A 77 -3.59 -8.13 -13.63
C LYS A 77 -2.29 -7.56 -13.08
N GLU A 78 -2.20 -7.20 -11.81
CA GLU A 78 -0.94 -6.83 -11.17
C GLU A 78 0.05 -8.01 -11.12
N GLY A 79 -0.41 -9.23 -10.78
CA GLY A 79 0.43 -10.44 -10.82
C GLY A 79 0.85 -10.86 -12.24
N GLU A 80 -0.03 -10.71 -13.23
CA GLU A 80 0.28 -10.94 -14.65
C GLU A 80 1.37 -9.96 -15.16
N LEU A 81 1.34 -8.70 -14.70
CA LEU A 81 2.38 -7.72 -14.98
C LEU A 81 3.71 -8.02 -14.26
N TYR A 82 3.68 -8.62 -13.06
CA TYR A 82 4.88 -9.07 -12.36
C TYR A 82 5.57 -10.22 -13.10
N VAL A 83 4.84 -11.29 -13.45
CA VAL A 83 5.41 -12.44 -14.17
C VAL A 83 5.95 -12.01 -15.54
N ARG A 84 5.25 -11.09 -16.24
CA ARG A 84 5.76 -10.47 -17.48
C ARG A 84 7.07 -9.67 -17.27
N ARG A 85 7.29 -9.07 -16.10
CA ARG A 85 8.56 -8.39 -15.75
C ARG A 85 9.70 -9.39 -15.47
N CYS A 86 9.39 -10.55 -14.89
CA CYS A 86 10.36 -11.64 -14.70
C CYS A 86 10.74 -12.34 -16.02
N LEU A 87 9.81 -12.39 -16.98
CA LEU A 87 10.02 -12.88 -18.36
C LEU A 87 10.64 -11.85 -19.32
N ASP A 88 10.83 -10.59 -18.92
CA ASP A 88 11.35 -9.52 -19.79
C ASP A 88 12.77 -9.86 -20.27
N SER A 89 13.10 -9.58 -21.54
CA SER A 89 14.35 -10.00 -22.20
C SER A 89 15.52 -9.02 -22.02
N LYS A 90 15.39 -8.02 -21.14
CA LYS A 90 16.45 -7.05 -20.78
C LYS A 90 17.75 -7.69 -20.29
N ASP A 91 18.77 -6.85 -20.06
CA ASP A 91 20.04 -7.27 -19.45
C ASP A 91 19.84 -8.09 -18.16
N TRP A 92 20.69 -9.11 -18.01
CA TRP A 92 20.61 -10.08 -16.94
C TRP A 92 21.17 -9.54 -15.62
N TRP A 93 22.26 -8.77 -15.65
CA TRP A 93 22.83 -8.18 -14.45
C TRP A 93 21.93 -7.07 -13.89
N GLY A 94 21.31 -6.26 -14.75
CA GLY A 94 20.31 -5.27 -14.37
C GLY A 94 19.09 -5.92 -13.70
N LYS A 95 18.57 -7.02 -14.27
CA LYS A 95 17.55 -7.85 -13.61
C LYS A 95 18.04 -8.42 -12.27
N ALA A 96 19.28 -8.92 -12.18
CA ALA A 96 19.82 -9.45 -10.93
C ALA A 96 19.91 -8.37 -9.84
N VAL A 97 20.45 -7.19 -10.14
CA VAL A 97 20.53 -6.02 -9.23
C VAL A 97 19.15 -5.52 -8.79
N VAL A 98 18.10 -5.74 -9.59
CA VAL A 98 16.72 -5.34 -9.29
C VAL A 98 15.93 -6.41 -8.51
N LEU A 99 16.23 -7.69 -8.71
CA LEU A 99 15.40 -8.81 -8.26
C LEU A 99 16.01 -9.70 -7.16
N HIS A 100 17.33 -9.63 -6.89
CA HIS A 100 18.02 -10.48 -5.92
C HIS A 100 17.49 -10.42 -4.47
N GLN A 101 16.87 -9.30 -4.09
CA GLN A 101 16.21 -9.12 -2.78
C GLN A 101 14.67 -9.05 -2.89
N ASN A 102 14.10 -9.18 -4.08
CA ASN A 102 12.69 -8.92 -4.34
C ASN A 102 11.78 -9.98 -3.69
N LYS A 103 10.74 -9.49 -3.01
CA LYS A 103 9.70 -10.32 -2.35
C LYS A 103 8.28 -9.94 -2.80
N ASP A 104 8.14 -9.13 -3.84
CA ASP A 104 6.85 -8.52 -4.20
C ASP A 104 5.79 -9.58 -4.55
N SER A 105 6.21 -10.75 -5.04
CA SER A 105 5.31 -11.90 -5.26
C SER A 105 4.49 -12.23 -4.01
N ILE A 106 5.13 -12.36 -2.84
CA ILE A 106 4.48 -12.65 -1.56
C ILE A 106 3.95 -11.36 -0.93
N GLU A 107 4.85 -10.40 -0.73
CA GLU A 107 4.60 -9.22 0.09
C GLU A 107 3.69 -8.19 -0.59
N PHE A 108 3.50 -8.22 -1.90
CA PHE A 108 2.59 -7.32 -2.61
C PHE A 108 1.47 -8.08 -3.32
N HIS A 109 1.78 -9.03 -4.20
CA HIS A 109 0.77 -9.71 -5.03
C HIS A 109 -0.07 -10.73 -4.23
N ILE A 110 0.55 -11.64 -3.47
CA ILE A 110 -0.18 -12.57 -2.60
C ILE A 110 -0.82 -11.82 -1.43
N HIS A 111 -0.12 -10.83 -0.84
CA HIS A 111 -0.72 -9.95 0.18
C HIS A 111 -2.02 -9.29 -0.31
N ASN A 112 -2.01 -8.70 -1.51
CA ASN A 112 -3.21 -8.12 -2.12
C ASN A 112 -4.25 -9.20 -2.50
N LEU A 113 -3.85 -10.42 -2.84
CA LEU A 113 -4.82 -11.50 -3.03
C LEU A 113 -5.54 -11.83 -1.72
N VAL A 114 -4.80 -12.25 -0.69
CA VAL A 114 -5.37 -12.74 0.57
C VAL A 114 -6.01 -11.64 1.43
N SER A 115 -5.65 -10.37 1.21
CA SER A 115 -6.28 -9.20 1.85
C SER A 115 -7.65 -8.84 1.28
N TYR A 116 -8.02 -9.32 0.08
CA TYR A 116 -9.29 -9.01 -0.57
C TYR A 116 -10.14 -10.25 -0.89
N PHE A 117 -9.53 -11.43 -1.01
CA PHE A 117 -10.26 -12.68 -1.22
C PHE A 117 -11.39 -12.92 -0.19
N PRO A 118 -11.25 -12.55 1.10
CA PRO A 118 -12.37 -12.64 2.06
C PRO A 118 -13.58 -11.77 1.72
N ALA A 119 -13.40 -10.66 0.98
CA ALA A 119 -14.53 -9.86 0.49
C ALA A 119 -15.29 -10.60 -0.63
N VAL A 120 -14.57 -11.27 -1.53
CA VAL A 120 -15.19 -12.01 -2.65
C VAL A 120 -15.98 -13.22 -2.13
N ILE A 121 -15.42 -13.98 -1.18
CA ILE A 121 -16.15 -15.06 -0.50
C ILE A 121 -17.42 -14.51 0.18
N GLU A 122 -17.29 -13.44 0.97
CA GLU A 122 -18.45 -12.87 1.68
C GLU A 122 -19.51 -12.28 0.73
N ALA A 123 -19.13 -11.74 -0.43
CA ALA A 123 -20.06 -11.28 -1.46
C ALA A 123 -20.85 -12.44 -2.10
N ILE A 124 -20.18 -13.57 -2.38
CA ILE A 124 -20.85 -14.80 -2.86
C ILE A 124 -21.81 -15.34 -1.81
N GLU A 125 -21.40 -15.38 -0.54
CA GLU A 125 -22.25 -15.82 0.58
C GLU A 125 -23.47 -14.90 0.76
N THR A 126 -23.28 -13.58 0.71
CA THR A 126 -24.37 -12.58 0.85
C THR A 126 -25.38 -12.67 -0.30
N ALA A 127 -24.92 -12.87 -1.54
CA ALA A 127 -25.82 -13.16 -2.65
C ALA A 127 -26.45 -14.56 -2.53
N GLY A 128 -25.77 -15.51 -1.87
CA GLY A 128 -26.26 -16.84 -1.53
C GLY A 128 -27.47 -16.83 -0.59
N GLU A 129 -27.50 -15.93 0.42
CA GLU A 129 -28.62 -15.76 1.38
C GLU A 129 -29.94 -15.27 0.76
N ILE A 130 -29.89 -14.79 -0.49
CA ILE A 130 -31.04 -14.35 -1.30
C ILE A 130 -31.22 -15.15 -2.60
N SER A 131 -30.32 -16.10 -2.90
CA SER A 131 -30.25 -16.87 -4.14
C SER A 131 -31.32 -17.97 -4.19
N GLY A 132 -32.10 -18.00 -5.27
CA GLY A 132 -33.27 -18.88 -5.46
C GLY A 132 -34.62 -18.27 -5.03
N LEU A 133 -35.68 -19.07 -5.16
CA LEU A 133 -37.06 -18.70 -4.80
C LEU A 133 -37.59 -19.45 -3.56
N ASP A 134 -36.97 -20.58 -3.20
CA ASP A 134 -37.33 -21.37 -2.03
C ASP A 134 -36.84 -20.68 -0.74
N GLN A 135 -37.78 -20.32 0.13
CA GLN A 135 -37.49 -19.69 1.42
C GLN A 135 -36.78 -20.66 2.38
N ASP A 136 -37.01 -21.96 2.23
CA ASP A 136 -36.44 -23.01 3.04
C ASP A 136 -34.95 -23.22 2.69
N GLU A 137 -34.59 -23.23 1.40
CA GLU A 137 -33.19 -23.14 0.94
C GLU A 137 -32.49 -21.88 1.47
N MET A 138 -33.13 -20.71 1.33
CA MET A 138 -32.55 -19.43 1.80
C MET A 138 -32.33 -19.42 3.32
N GLN A 139 -33.28 -19.93 4.10
CA GLN A 139 -33.15 -20.01 5.56
C GLN A 139 -32.11 -21.04 5.99
N LYS A 140 -32.01 -22.20 5.31
CA LYS A 140 -30.93 -23.18 5.53
C LYS A 140 -29.55 -22.56 5.27
N LYS A 141 -29.39 -21.78 4.19
CA LYS A 141 -28.14 -21.04 3.90
C LYS A 141 -27.79 -20.03 5.00
N ARG A 142 -28.75 -19.21 5.44
CA ARG A 142 -28.54 -18.25 6.56
C ARG A 142 -28.11 -18.94 7.85
N VAL A 143 -28.72 -20.07 8.21
CA VAL A 143 -28.34 -20.85 9.40
C VAL A 143 -26.94 -21.45 9.26
N MET A 144 -26.55 -21.93 8.07
CA MET A 144 -25.18 -22.40 7.81
C MET A 144 -24.16 -21.26 7.93
N LEU A 145 -24.45 -20.08 7.38
CA LEU A 145 -23.59 -18.91 7.45
C LEU A 145 -23.53 -18.29 8.85
N PHE A 146 -24.60 -18.38 9.64
CA PHE A 146 -24.55 -18.07 11.07
C PHE A 146 -23.58 -18.99 11.81
N LYS A 147 -23.67 -20.32 11.60
CA LYS A 147 -22.76 -21.31 12.20
C LYS A 147 -21.31 -21.20 11.71
N LYS A 148 -21.06 -20.70 10.48
CA LYS A 148 -19.70 -20.43 9.98
C LYS A 148 -19.00 -19.34 10.78
N TYR A 149 -19.71 -18.29 11.17
CA TYR A 149 -19.16 -17.15 11.92
C TYR A 149 -19.43 -17.23 13.43
N ASP A 150 -19.50 -18.46 13.96
CA ASP A 150 -19.68 -18.71 15.41
C ASP A 150 -18.40 -18.45 16.23
N ARG A 151 -18.58 -18.18 17.53
CA ARG A 151 -17.53 -17.97 18.53
C ARG A 151 -16.52 -19.10 18.66
N SER A 152 -16.87 -20.34 18.33
CA SER A 152 -15.94 -21.49 18.34
C SER A 152 -14.76 -21.34 17.36
N TRP A 153 -14.90 -20.59 16.26
CA TRP A 153 -13.89 -20.52 15.20
C TRP A 153 -12.79 -19.46 15.41
N HIS A 154 -12.52 -19.09 16.67
CA HIS A 154 -11.47 -18.14 17.04
C HIS A 154 -10.05 -18.73 17.12
N ASP A 155 -9.84 -20.05 16.95
CA ASP A 155 -8.48 -20.60 16.87
C ASP A 155 -7.95 -20.63 15.42
N GLN A 156 -6.68 -20.25 15.25
CA GLN A 156 -6.02 -20.20 13.94
C GLN A 156 -5.88 -21.59 13.29
N LYS A 157 -5.62 -22.64 14.08
CA LYS A 157 -5.46 -24.01 13.57
C LYS A 157 -6.80 -24.63 13.18
N LEU A 158 -7.86 -24.38 13.96
CA LEU A 158 -9.23 -24.74 13.61
C LEU A 158 -9.70 -24.01 12.34
N PHE A 159 -9.44 -22.70 12.22
CA PHE A 159 -9.70 -21.94 11.01
C PHE A 159 -8.95 -22.52 9.79
N GLN A 160 -7.64 -22.78 9.92
CA GLN A 160 -6.85 -23.35 8.83
C GLN A 160 -7.33 -24.76 8.43
N TRP A 161 -7.70 -25.59 9.40
CA TRP A 161 -8.23 -26.93 9.14
C TRP A 161 -9.61 -26.90 8.46
N ARG A 162 -10.55 -26.08 8.98
CA ARG A 162 -11.94 -26.04 8.49
C ARG A 162 -12.13 -25.22 7.22
N PHE A 163 -11.38 -24.12 7.06
CA PHE A 163 -11.58 -23.14 5.99
C PHE A 163 -10.30 -22.80 5.20
N GLY A 164 -9.15 -23.41 5.51
CA GLY A 164 -7.87 -23.04 4.89
C GLY A 164 -7.82 -23.20 3.36
N LYS A 165 -8.57 -24.16 2.78
CA LYS A 165 -8.75 -24.23 1.33
C LYS A 165 -9.60 -23.06 0.81
N GLN A 166 -10.73 -22.77 1.45
CA GLN A 166 -11.65 -21.66 1.10
C GLN A 166 -10.97 -20.28 1.17
N TYR A 167 -9.94 -20.11 2.00
CA TYR A 167 -9.21 -18.84 2.17
C TYR A 167 -7.74 -18.88 1.69
N LEU A 168 -7.36 -19.84 0.84
CA LEU A 168 -6.05 -19.92 0.18
C LEU A 168 -4.84 -20.00 1.14
N VAL A 169 -5.05 -20.59 2.33
CA VAL A 169 -4.03 -20.79 3.39
C VAL A 169 -3.95 -22.26 3.79
N SER A 170 -4.06 -23.16 2.82
CA SER A 170 -3.79 -24.58 3.02
C SER A 170 -2.33 -24.82 3.42
N ARG A 171 -2.02 -26.00 3.98
CA ARG A 171 -0.65 -26.30 4.45
C ARG A 171 0.36 -26.27 3.30
N GLU A 172 -0.04 -26.70 2.10
CA GLU A 172 0.79 -26.65 0.90
C GLU A 172 1.11 -25.21 0.50
N ILE A 173 0.12 -24.31 0.49
CA ILE A 173 0.31 -22.90 0.11
C ILE A 173 1.16 -22.16 1.14
N CYS A 174 0.91 -22.35 2.44
CA CYS A 174 1.72 -21.75 3.50
C CYS A 174 3.20 -22.20 3.40
N ASN A 175 3.45 -23.50 3.19
CA ASN A 175 4.81 -24.00 3.02
C ASN A 175 5.49 -23.40 1.78
N GLN A 176 4.81 -23.30 0.63
CA GLN A 176 5.37 -22.69 -0.58
C GLN A 176 5.70 -21.19 -0.40
N ILE A 177 4.88 -20.45 0.34
CA ILE A 177 5.17 -19.05 0.73
C ILE A 177 6.47 -18.98 1.56
N GLU A 178 6.71 -19.95 2.44
CA GLU A 178 7.91 -19.97 3.28
C GLU A 178 9.19 -20.47 2.57
N THR A 179 9.10 -21.24 1.48
CA THR A 179 10.28 -21.74 0.74
C THR A 179 10.62 -20.98 -0.53
N ALA A 180 9.65 -20.47 -1.30
CA ALA A 180 9.87 -20.00 -2.68
C ALA A 180 10.99 -18.93 -2.81
N VAL A 181 11.02 -17.94 -1.91
CA VAL A 181 12.07 -16.90 -1.89
C VAL A 181 13.45 -17.45 -1.52
N LYS A 182 13.52 -18.49 -0.68
CA LYS A 182 14.79 -19.16 -0.31
C LYS A 182 15.32 -19.98 -1.48
N GLU A 183 14.43 -20.74 -2.13
CA GLU A 183 14.75 -21.52 -3.33
C GLU A 183 15.23 -20.64 -4.49
N ASP A 184 14.52 -19.56 -4.82
CA ASP A 184 14.94 -18.61 -5.86
C ASP A 184 16.28 -17.93 -5.51
N GLY A 185 16.52 -17.64 -4.22
CA GLY A 185 17.81 -17.12 -3.74
C GLY A 185 18.97 -18.09 -3.98
N TRP A 186 18.79 -19.39 -3.69
CA TRP A 186 19.79 -20.42 -3.98
C TRP A 186 20.01 -20.63 -5.48
N LEU A 187 18.94 -20.63 -6.28
CA LEU A 187 19.01 -20.71 -7.74
C LEU A 187 19.78 -19.53 -8.33
N LEU A 188 19.55 -18.30 -7.83
CA LEU A 188 20.26 -17.10 -8.26
C LEU A 188 21.75 -17.15 -7.90
N VAL A 189 22.11 -17.61 -6.69
CA VAL A 189 23.53 -17.82 -6.32
C VAL A 189 24.20 -18.85 -7.24
N GLY A 190 23.48 -19.91 -7.65
CA GLY A 190 23.95 -20.86 -8.66
C GLY A 190 24.17 -20.22 -10.03
N ALA A 191 23.16 -19.48 -10.53
CA ALA A 191 23.22 -18.82 -11.82
C ALA A 191 24.35 -17.77 -11.91
N ILE A 192 24.60 -17.00 -10.84
CA ILE A 192 25.74 -16.09 -10.75
C ILE A 192 27.06 -16.86 -10.84
N LYS A 193 27.20 -17.99 -10.14
CA LYS A 193 28.43 -18.81 -10.19
C LYS A 193 28.71 -19.37 -11.59
N GLU A 194 27.70 -19.87 -12.31
CA GLU A 194 27.90 -20.35 -13.68
C GLU A 194 28.20 -19.22 -14.66
N LYS A 195 27.51 -18.07 -14.56
CA LYS A 195 27.85 -16.85 -15.32
C LYS A 195 29.30 -16.42 -15.11
N MET A 196 29.79 -16.43 -13.86
CA MET A 196 31.17 -16.04 -13.52
C MET A 196 32.23 -17.01 -14.07
N LYS A 197 31.90 -18.30 -14.27
CA LYS A 197 32.79 -19.28 -14.90
C LYS A 197 32.87 -19.16 -16.44
N ALA A 198 31.86 -18.56 -17.08
CA ALA A 198 31.62 -18.67 -18.53
C ALA A 198 32.62 -17.93 -19.45
N GLY A 199 33.78 -17.50 -18.94
CA GLY A 199 34.94 -17.00 -19.70
C GLY A 199 34.79 -15.62 -20.35
N SER A 200 33.59 -15.21 -20.77
CA SER A 200 33.32 -13.97 -21.51
C SER A 200 33.09 -12.72 -20.62
N LEU A 201 33.35 -12.83 -19.31
CA LEU A 201 33.18 -11.79 -18.29
C LEU A 201 34.02 -10.52 -18.52
N THR A 202 33.44 -9.32 -18.58
CA THR A 202 34.21 -8.09 -18.33
C THR A 202 34.66 -8.02 -16.85
N LYS A 203 35.74 -7.26 -16.58
CA LYS A 203 36.27 -7.05 -15.23
C LYS A 203 35.25 -6.42 -14.26
N ASN A 204 34.31 -5.63 -14.78
CA ASN A 204 33.28 -4.98 -13.97
C ASN A 204 32.10 -5.93 -13.67
N GLU A 205 31.69 -6.78 -14.62
CA GLU A 205 30.72 -7.85 -14.36
C GLU A 205 31.24 -8.89 -13.37
N GLN A 206 32.52 -9.28 -13.44
CA GLN A 206 33.12 -10.18 -12.44
C GLN A 206 32.99 -9.60 -11.03
N ARG A 207 33.35 -8.32 -10.85
CA ARG A 207 33.21 -7.58 -9.58
C ARG A 207 31.75 -7.44 -9.14
N LEU A 208 30.82 -7.27 -10.06
CA LEU A 208 29.38 -7.22 -9.78
C LEU A 208 28.83 -8.60 -9.37
N GLY A 209 29.33 -9.68 -9.96
CA GLY A 209 29.06 -11.06 -9.56
C GLY A 209 29.54 -11.37 -8.14
N ASP A 210 30.77 -10.97 -7.81
CA ASP A 210 31.30 -11.06 -6.44
C ASP A 210 30.43 -10.29 -5.42
N LEU A 211 30.04 -9.06 -5.79
CA LEU A 211 29.18 -8.18 -4.97
C LEU A 211 27.82 -8.84 -4.71
N LEU A 212 27.12 -9.27 -5.76
CA LEU A 212 25.80 -9.89 -5.64
C LEU A 212 25.86 -11.23 -4.90
N GLN A 213 26.89 -12.05 -5.14
CA GLN A 213 27.08 -13.32 -4.44
C GLN A 213 27.31 -13.10 -2.94
N LYS A 214 28.16 -12.13 -2.56
CA LYS A 214 28.36 -11.77 -1.14
C LYS A 214 27.08 -11.21 -0.52
N LYS A 215 26.36 -10.33 -1.22
CA LYS A 215 25.08 -9.76 -0.75
C LYS A 215 24.02 -10.84 -0.49
N LEU A 216 23.92 -11.83 -1.38
CA LEU A 216 23.00 -12.97 -1.24
C LEU A 216 23.42 -13.94 -0.11
N ASN A 217 24.71 -14.08 0.16
CA ASN A 217 25.25 -14.81 1.31
C ASN A 217 25.17 -14.02 2.64
N GLY A 218 24.50 -12.86 2.66
CA GLY A 218 24.36 -12.01 3.85
C GLY A 218 25.56 -11.09 4.15
N GLN A 219 26.64 -11.16 3.36
CA GLN A 219 27.80 -10.29 3.48
C GLN A 219 27.60 -9.02 2.64
N LEU A 220 26.98 -8.00 3.25
CA LEU A 220 26.63 -6.75 2.57
C LEU A 220 27.84 -5.82 2.33
N LEU A 221 28.92 -6.01 3.10
CA LEU A 221 30.20 -5.29 2.99
C LEU A 221 31.30 -6.26 2.58
N ILE A 222 32.25 -5.79 1.76
CA ILE A 222 33.46 -6.54 1.43
C ILE A 222 34.54 -6.16 2.45
N ASN A 223 34.91 -7.11 3.31
CA ASN A 223 35.88 -6.90 4.41
C ASN A 223 35.54 -5.69 5.33
N GLY A 224 34.25 -5.38 5.50
CA GLY A 224 33.78 -4.22 6.26
C GLY A 224 33.67 -2.91 5.49
N LYS A 225 34.03 -2.88 4.19
CA LYS A 225 33.92 -1.69 3.33
C LYS A 225 32.87 -1.84 2.21
N LEU A 226 32.41 -0.71 1.68
CA LEU A 226 31.71 -0.66 0.41
C LEU A 226 32.63 -1.00 -0.78
N PRO A 227 32.08 -1.57 -1.88
CA PRO A 227 32.82 -1.82 -3.11
C PRO A 227 33.19 -0.52 -3.85
N PRO A 228 34.22 -0.53 -4.70
CA PRO A 228 34.74 0.69 -5.33
C PRO A 228 33.79 1.28 -6.41
N SER A 229 33.67 2.61 -6.42
CA SER A 229 32.86 3.42 -7.36
C SER A 229 33.05 3.03 -8.84
N SER A 230 34.25 2.56 -9.21
CA SER A 230 34.62 2.08 -10.55
C SER A 230 33.70 1.00 -11.15
N ILE A 231 32.95 0.22 -10.35
CA ILE A 231 31.99 -0.78 -10.86
C ILE A 231 30.77 -0.09 -11.49
N LEU A 232 30.35 1.05 -10.93
CA LEU A 232 29.23 1.86 -11.41
C LEU A 232 29.72 2.89 -12.44
N LEU A 233 30.70 3.71 -12.06
CA LEU A 233 31.18 4.84 -12.88
C LEU A 233 32.05 4.41 -14.07
N GLY A 234 32.57 3.19 -14.06
CA GLY A 234 33.35 2.59 -15.15
C GLY A 234 32.56 1.62 -16.03
N ALA A 235 31.23 1.56 -15.90
CA ALA A 235 30.38 0.80 -16.81
C ALA A 235 30.10 1.60 -18.08
N GLU A 236 30.19 0.96 -19.25
CA GLU A 236 30.07 1.63 -20.57
C GLU A 236 28.69 2.27 -20.82
N ASP A 237 27.65 1.76 -20.16
CA ASP A 237 26.28 2.27 -20.27
C ASP A 237 25.88 3.27 -19.17
N TYR A 238 26.79 3.59 -18.24
CA TYR A 238 26.52 4.52 -17.14
C TYR A 238 26.33 5.96 -17.65
N GLN A 239 25.11 6.51 -17.48
CA GLN A 239 24.77 7.86 -17.91
C GLN A 239 23.89 8.57 -16.89
N VAL A 240 24.25 9.79 -16.48
CA VAL A 240 23.36 10.65 -15.68
C VAL A 240 22.29 11.25 -16.60
N ARG A 241 21.02 10.84 -16.43
CA ARG A 241 19.89 11.33 -17.23
C ARG A 241 19.46 12.74 -16.82
N ARG A 242 19.36 13.00 -15.51
CA ARG A 242 18.98 14.30 -14.92
C ARG A 242 19.32 14.36 -13.43
N ARG A 243 19.23 15.54 -12.83
CA ARG A 243 19.16 15.71 -11.36
C ARG A 243 17.71 15.49 -10.90
N LEU A 244 17.51 15.07 -9.65
CA LEU A 244 16.20 14.82 -9.04
C LEU A 244 16.01 15.75 -7.83
N GLY A 245 14.83 16.35 -7.73
CA GLY A 245 14.55 17.40 -6.74
C GLY A 245 15.32 18.72 -7.02
N GLY A 246 15.32 19.63 -6.06
CA GLY A 246 16.06 20.90 -6.14
C GLY A 246 17.52 20.84 -5.67
N GLY A 247 17.97 19.69 -5.17
CA GLY A 247 19.32 19.50 -4.60
C GLY A 247 20.34 18.94 -5.58
N SER A 248 21.61 18.92 -5.17
CA SER A 248 22.71 18.27 -5.90
C SER A 248 22.78 16.75 -5.67
N GLN A 249 22.35 16.27 -4.49
CA GLN A 249 22.60 14.92 -3.98
C GLN A 249 21.86 13.78 -4.70
N TYR A 250 20.80 14.06 -5.45
CA TYR A 250 19.98 13.03 -6.10
C TYR A 250 20.02 13.16 -7.63
N LYS A 251 20.24 12.04 -8.32
CA LYS A 251 20.35 11.93 -9.78
C LYS A 251 19.48 10.78 -10.28
N GLU A 252 18.97 10.90 -11.50
CA GLU A 252 18.50 9.77 -12.27
C GLU A 252 19.65 9.28 -13.14
N ILE A 253 19.95 7.98 -13.10
CA ILE A 253 21.00 7.35 -13.87
C ILE A 253 20.45 6.23 -14.76
N GLN A 254 21.08 6.01 -15.90
CA GLN A 254 21.03 4.76 -16.65
C GLN A 254 22.21 3.90 -16.20
N TRP A 255 21.98 2.60 -15.98
CA TRP A 255 23.00 1.58 -15.73
C TRP A 255 22.40 0.19 -15.94
N LEU A 256 23.16 -0.77 -16.48
CA LEU A 256 22.70 -2.13 -16.78
C LEU A 256 21.36 -2.17 -17.57
N GLY A 257 21.20 -1.26 -18.53
CA GLY A 257 19.99 -1.14 -19.36
C GLY A 257 18.73 -0.63 -18.63
N GLU A 258 18.80 -0.28 -17.35
CA GLU A 258 17.67 0.19 -16.53
C GLU A 258 17.91 1.60 -15.97
N SER A 259 16.82 2.25 -15.51
CA SER A 259 16.87 3.59 -14.90
C SER A 259 16.73 3.52 -13.39
N PHE A 260 17.69 4.08 -12.68
CA PHE A 260 17.77 4.11 -11.22
C PHE A 260 17.79 5.53 -10.66
N ALA A 261 17.43 5.67 -9.38
CA ALA A 261 17.79 6.84 -8.60
C ALA A 261 19.18 6.62 -7.97
N LEU A 262 19.98 7.67 -7.88
CA LEU A 262 21.31 7.66 -7.26
C LEU A 262 21.37 8.79 -6.23
N ARG A 263 21.51 8.44 -4.94
CA ARG A 263 21.90 9.37 -3.87
C ARG A 263 23.42 9.37 -3.79
N HIS A 264 24.05 10.55 -3.71
CA HIS A 264 25.49 10.67 -3.48
C HIS A 264 25.84 11.81 -2.52
N PHE A 265 26.93 11.66 -1.78
CA PHE A 265 27.41 12.61 -0.77
C PHE A 265 28.92 12.42 -0.50
N PHE A 266 29.55 13.46 0.06
CA PHE A 266 31.00 13.50 0.35
C PHE A 266 31.25 13.45 1.86
N GLU A 267 31.37 12.25 2.43
CA GLU A 267 31.72 12.02 3.84
C GLU A 267 32.54 10.74 3.99
N ASP A 268 33.24 10.60 5.12
CA ASP A 268 34.02 9.41 5.41
C ASP A 268 33.11 8.20 5.70
N ILE A 269 33.37 7.06 5.07
CA ILE A 269 32.44 5.93 5.08
C ILE A 269 32.50 5.09 6.36
N GLU A 270 33.63 5.10 7.07
CA GLU A 270 33.86 4.23 8.23
C GLU A 270 32.81 4.42 9.37
N PRO A 271 32.44 5.65 9.80
CA PRO A 271 31.34 5.83 10.77
C PRO A 271 29.96 5.45 10.23
N LEU A 272 29.78 5.34 8.91
CA LEU A 272 28.49 5.13 8.23
C LEU A 272 28.29 3.67 7.75
N ASN A 273 29.34 2.85 7.73
CA ASN A 273 29.33 1.47 7.22
C ASN A 273 28.23 0.60 7.88
N SER A 274 27.94 0.83 9.16
CA SER A 274 26.87 0.13 9.90
C SER A 274 25.46 0.56 9.45
N GLU A 275 25.19 1.86 9.38
CA GLU A 275 23.89 2.42 8.96
C GLU A 275 23.59 2.09 7.49
N ILE A 276 24.60 2.16 6.62
CA ILE A 276 24.50 1.76 5.20
C ILE A 276 24.27 0.25 5.06
N SER A 277 24.91 -0.58 5.89
CA SER A 277 24.64 -2.03 5.90
C SER A 277 23.19 -2.34 6.29
N VAL A 278 22.66 -1.65 7.30
CA VAL A 278 21.24 -1.77 7.67
C VAL A 278 20.35 -1.40 6.49
N LEU A 279 20.59 -0.27 5.82
CA LEU A 279 19.83 0.17 4.64
C LEU A 279 19.86 -0.85 3.49
N LEU A 280 21.05 -1.40 3.16
CA LEU A 280 21.22 -2.41 2.11
C LEU A 280 20.63 -3.79 2.48
N SER A 281 20.27 -4.01 3.76
CA SER A 281 19.58 -5.21 4.28
C SER A 281 18.05 -5.13 4.22
N LEU A 282 17.49 -3.93 4.01
CA LEU A 282 16.05 -3.73 3.98
C LEU A 282 15.48 -4.23 2.65
N SER A 283 14.32 -4.88 2.68
CA SER A 283 13.51 -5.11 1.48
C SER A 283 12.07 -5.38 1.86
N HIS A 284 11.17 -4.54 1.36
CA HIS A 284 9.73 -4.60 1.52
C HIS A 284 9.09 -3.76 0.40
N PRO A 285 7.97 -4.19 -0.24
CA PRO A 285 7.37 -3.48 -1.37
C PRO A 285 6.99 -2.02 -1.06
N ASN A 286 6.67 -1.67 0.19
CA ASN A 286 6.31 -0.29 0.56
C ASN A 286 7.44 0.52 1.19
N ILE A 287 8.69 0.10 1.00
CA ILE A 287 9.92 0.83 1.36
C ILE A 287 10.73 1.09 0.08
N VAL A 288 11.39 2.25 -0.03
CA VAL A 288 12.32 2.53 -1.14
C VAL A 288 13.56 1.65 -1.01
N GLN A 289 13.80 0.81 -2.00
CA GLN A 289 14.88 -0.17 -2.01
C GLN A 289 16.23 0.49 -2.32
N TYR A 290 17.17 0.36 -1.39
CA TYR A 290 18.61 0.56 -1.65
C TYR A 290 19.17 -0.74 -2.25
N LEU A 291 19.59 -0.69 -3.51
CA LEU A 291 19.98 -1.87 -4.31
C LEU A 291 21.48 -2.16 -4.15
N CYS A 292 22.33 -1.15 -4.36
CA CYS A 292 23.78 -1.23 -4.23
C CYS A 292 24.32 0.04 -3.54
N GLY A 293 25.43 -0.10 -2.83
CA GLY A 293 26.25 1.03 -2.39
C GLY A 293 27.66 0.87 -2.91
N PHE A 294 28.32 1.99 -3.24
CA PHE A 294 29.72 2.05 -3.68
C PHE A 294 30.42 3.25 -3.05
N TYR A 295 31.75 3.21 -2.94
CA TYR A 295 32.56 4.29 -2.38
C TYR A 295 33.78 4.61 -3.23
N ASP A 296 34.20 5.87 -3.22
CA ASP A 296 35.39 6.40 -3.88
C ASP A 296 36.37 6.88 -2.79
N GLU A 297 37.37 6.05 -2.46
CA GLU A 297 38.29 6.34 -1.35
C GLU A 297 39.16 7.59 -1.60
N GLU A 298 39.43 7.94 -2.87
CA GLU A 298 40.20 9.14 -3.24
C GLU A 298 39.39 10.43 -3.04
N LYS A 299 38.11 10.44 -3.43
CA LYS A 299 37.22 11.62 -3.33
C LYS A 299 36.44 11.69 -2.02
N LYS A 300 36.47 10.62 -1.21
CA LYS A 300 35.53 10.38 -0.11
C LYS A 300 34.06 10.52 -0.52
N GLU A 301 33.71 10.00 -1.71
CA GLU A 301 32.37 10.11 -2.28
C GLU A 301 31.62 8.77 -2.20
N CYS A 302 30.46 8.77 -1.54
CA CYS A 302 29.58 7.61 -1.42
C CYS A 302 28.45 7.68 -2.46
N PHE A 303 28.12 6.52 -3.05
CA PHE A 303 27.13 6.36 -4.12
C PHE A 303 26.14 5.26 -3.74
N LEU A 304 24.86 5.62 -3.57
CA LEU A 304 23.80 4.67 -3.22
C LEU A 304 22.77 4.58 -4.36
N VAL A 305 22.75 3.43 -5.03
CA VAL A 305 21.84 3.11 -6.13
C VAL A 305 20.52 2.61 -5.55
N MET A 306 19.43 3.24 -5.96
CA MET A 306 18.07 3.08 -5.44
C MET A 306 17.10 2.87 -6.60
N GLU A 307 15.93 2.28 -6.33
CA GLU A 307 14.88 2.20 -7.34
C GLU A 307 14.34 3.60 -7.73
N LEU A 308 14.03 3.80 -9.02
CA LEU A 308 13.47 5.06 -9.50
C LEU A 308 11.96 5.15 -9.24
N MET A 309 11.55 6.14 -8.44
CA MET A 309 10.13 6.51 -8.20
C MET A 309 9.70 7.69 -9.08
N SER A 310 8.39 7.95 -9.19
CA SER A 310 7.88 8.96 -10.12
C SER A 310 7.85 10.37 -9.53
N LYS A 311 7.20 10.56 -8.37
CA LYS A 311 7.12 11.82 -7.60
C LYS A 311 6.91 11.50 -6.12
N ASP A 312 7.23 12.44 -5.24
CA ASP A 312 6.74 12.44 -3.86
C ASP A 312 5.27 12.87 -3.78
N LEU A 313 4.62 12.54 -2.67
CA LEU A 313 3.21 12.84 -2.41
C LEU A 313 2.96 14.35 -2.26
N TYR A 314 3.87 15.10 -1.64
CA TYR A 314 3.73 16.57 -1.54
C TYR A 314 3.67 17.24 -2.91
N ALA A 315 4.62 16.92 -3.80
CA ALA A 315 4.63 17.41 -5.18
C ALA A 315 3.39 16.97 -5.95
N TYR A 316 2.98 15.70 -5.85
CA TYR A 316 1.78 15.20 -6.50
C TYR A 316 0.51 15.95 -6.03
N MET A 317 0.35 16.15 -4.72
CA MET A 317 -0.79 16.88 -4.16
C MET A 317 -0.76 18.34 -4.63
N LYS A 318 0.38 19.02 -4.53
CA LYS A 318 0.54 20.42 -4.98
C LYS A 318 0.20 20.63 -6.46
N GLU A 319 0.51 19.66 -7.33
CA GLU A 319 0.15 19.71 -8.76
C GLU A 319 -1.35 19.46 -9.01
N ASN A 320 -2.03 18.70 -8.15
CA ASN A 320 -3.44 18.30 -8.34
C ASN A 320 -4.44 19.17 -7.54
N SER A 321 -3.96 19.90 -6.53
CA SER A 321 -4.71 20.89 -5.76
C SER A 321 -5.07 22.10 -6.62
N SER A 322 -6.29 22.08 -7.15
CA SER A 322 -6.94 23.22 -7.78
C SER A 322 -8.09 23.69 -6.90
N SER A 323 -8.31 25.01 -6.76
CA SER A 323 -9.33 25.62 -5.88
C SER A 323 -10.81 25.25 -6.20
N ARG A 324 -11.05 24.34 -7.13
CA ARG A 324 -12.36 23.77 -7.49
C ARG A 324 -12.50 22.27 -7.16
N ARG A 325 -11.44 21.60 -6.69
CA ARG A 325 -11.44 20.18 -6.29
C ARG A 325 -11.40 20.07 -4.77
N GLN A 326 -12.55 19.79 -4.15
CA GLN A 326 -12.63 19.50 -2.71
C GLN A 326 -12.12 18.10 -2.33
N VAL A 327 -11.83 17.24 -3.32
CA VAL A 327 -11.35 15.87 -3.14
C VAL A 327 -10.16 15.67 -4.07
N LEU A 328 -8.98 15.35 -3.52
CA LEU A 328 -7.78 15.03 -4.31
C LEU A 328 -7.74 13.57 -4.79
N PHE A 329 -8.22 12.64 -3.95
CA PHE A 329 -8.21 11.21 -4.22
C PHE A 329 -9.57 10.58 -3.84
N PRO A 330 -10.13 9.66 -4.65
CA PRO A 330 -11.25 8.82 -4.23
C PRO A 330 -10.91 8.02 -2.97
N LEU A 331 -11.90 7.81 -2.08
CA LEU A 331 -11.66 7.22 -0.77
C LEU A 331 -10.98 5.83 -0.77
N PRO A 332 -11.26 4.90 -1.72
CA PRO A 332 -10.52 3.64 -1.81
C PRO A 332 -9.02 3.81 -2.10
N ILE A 333 -8.65 4.86 -2.85
CA ILE A 333 -7.25 5.20 -3.14
C ILE A 333 -6.58 5.83 -1.92
N VAL A 334 -7.29 6.69 -1.16
CA VAL A 334 -6.79 7.19 0.14
C VAL A 334 -6.46 6.04 1.08
N VAL A 335 -7.37 5.06 1.24
CA VAL A 335 -7.16 3.90 2.11
C VAL A 335 -6.06 2.97 1.58
N ASP A 336 -5.90 2.83 0.26
CA ASP A 336 -4.77 2.09 -0.34
C ASP A 336 -3.41 2.76 -0.08
N ILE A 337 -3.33 4.10 -0.16
CA ILE A 337 -2.12 4.87 0.17
C ILE A 337 -1.81 4.74 1.68
N MET A 338 -2.79 4.98 2.56
CA MET A 338 -2.64 4.84 4.01
C MET A 338 -2.16 3.44 4.40
N LEU A 339 -2.76 2.38 3.82
CA LEU A 339 -2.39 0.99 4.11
C LEU A 339 -0.98 0.66 3.64
N GLN A 340 -0.57 1.11 2.45
CA GLN A 340 0.79 0.89 1.96
C GLN A 340 1.83 1.59 2.84
N VAL A 341 1.60 2.84 3.26
CA VAL A 341 2.49 3.53 4.19
C VAL A 341 2.54 2.81 5.54
N ALA A 342 1.39 2.41 6.10
CA ALA A 342 1.33 1.71 7.38
C ALA A 342 2.13 0.40 7.36
N ARG A 343 2.04 -0.39 6.28
CA ARG A 343 2.86 -1.60 6.08
C ARG A 343 4.36 -1.33 5.96
N GLY A 344 4.75 -0.24 5.31
CA GLY A 344 6.15 0.19 5.24
C GLY A 344 6.69 0.48 6.65
N MET A 345 5.95 1.26 7.42
CA MET A 345 6.30 1.60 8.80
C MET A 345 6.33 0.38 9.73
N GLU A 346 5.35 -0.50 9.63
CA GLU A 346 5.29 -1.79 10.34
C GLU A 346 6.56 -2.62 10.10
N PHE A 347 7.02 -2.73 8.85
CA PHE A 347 8.26 -3.43 8.52
C PHE A 347 9.50 -2.77 9.16
N LEU A 348 9.63 -1.43 9.11
CA LEU A 348 10.76 -0.71 9.74
C LEU A 348 10.76 -0.87 11.27
N HIS A 349 9.59 -0.73 11.90
CA HIS A 349 9.41 -0.84 13.35
C HIS A 349 9.65 -2.26 13.87
N SER A 350 9.31 -3.30 13.09
CA SER A 350 9.68 -4.69 13.39
C SER A 350 11.21 -4.91 13.43
N ARG A 351 11.98 -4.04 12.75
CA ARG A 351 13.46 -3.99 12.76
C ARG A 351 14.04 -2.92 13.71
N LYS A 352 13.20 -2.25 14.51
CA LYS A 352 13.57 -1.13 15.41
C LYS A 352 14.22 0.06 14.70
N ILE A 353 13.85 0.29 13.44
CA ILE A 353 14.22 1.47 12.66
C ILE A 353 13.04 2.44 12.73
N TYR A 354 13.25 3.64 13.29
CA TYR A 354 12.25 4.70 13.34
C TYR A 354 12.58 5.77 12.30
N VAL A 355 11.57 6.38 11.67
CA VAL A 355 11.77 7.33 10.55
C VAL A 355 12.03 8.73 11.09
N GLY A 356 11.29 9.16 12.11
CA GLY A 356 11.51 10.43 12.82
C GLY A 356 11.09 11.71 12.08
N ASP A 357 10.96 11.66 10.76
CA ASP A 357 10.49 12.75 9.87
C ASP A 357 9.52 12.18 8.80
N LEU A 358 8.49 11.44 9.24
CA LEU A 358 7.49 10.82 8.37
C LEU A 358 6.50 11.88 7.84
N ASN A 359 6.89 12.57 6.77
CA ASN A 359 6.10 13.63 6.14
C ASN A 359 5.84 13.34 4.64
N PRO A 360 4.95 14.08 3.96
CA PRO A 360 4.55 13.79 2.57
C PRO A 360 5.66 13.90 1.51
N THR A 361 6.78 14.57 1.78
CA THR A 361 7.95 14.57 0.88
C THR A 361 8.73 13.24 0.95
N ASN A 362 8.62 12.52 2.07
CA ASN A 362 9.21 11.20 2.29
C ASN A 362 8.30 10.04 1.87
N ILE A 363 7.14 10.32 1.23
CA ILE A 363 6.24 9.31 0.66
C ILE A 363 6.30 9.37 -0.86
N PHE A 364 6.92 8.39 -1.50
CA PHE A 364 7.01 8.31 -2.96
C PHE A 364 5.84 7.54 -3.58
N LEU A 365 5.35 8.07 -4.71
CA LEU A 365 4.29 7.51 -5.54
C LEU A 365 4.84 7.04 -6.89
N LYS A 366 4.28 5.93 -7.40
CA LYS A 366 4.53 5.40 -8.75
C LYS A 366 3.21 4.84 -9.31
N PRO A 367 2.64 5.41 -10.40
CA PRO A 367 1.34 4.95 -10.92
C PRO A 367 1.33 3.46 -11.28
N ARG A 368 0.27 2.73 -10.93
CA ARG A 368 0.12 1.32 -11.28
C ARG A 368 -0.39 1.18 -12.72
N LYS A 369 0.28 0.35 -13.54
CA LYS A 369 -0.03 0.22 -14.99
C LYS A 369 -1.39 -0.43 -15.30
N SER A 370 -1.95 -1.19 -14.36
CA SER A 370 -3.23 -1.92 -14.49
C SER A 370 -4.43 -1.17 -13.90
N THR A 371 -4.21 -0.08 -13.16
CA THR A 371 -5.21 0.51 -12.27
C THR A 371 -5.13 2.04 -12.26
N GLU A 372 -5.99 2.68 -13.06
CA GLU A 372 -6.09 4.14 -13.11
C GLU A 372 -6.37 4.73 -11.71
N GLY A 373 -5.62 5.77 -11.35
CA GLY A 373 -5.70 6.44 -10.05
C GLY A 373 -5.02 5.72 -8.87
N TYR A 374 -4.57 4.47 -9.02
CA TYR A 374 -3.86 3.76 -7.96
C TYR A 374 -2.34 3.92 -8.08
N PHE A 375 -1.67 3.91 -6.93
CA PHE A 375 -0.23 4.07 -6.82
C PHE A 375 0.40 2.87 -6.11
N HIS A 376 1.61 2.51 -6.52
CA HIS A 376 2.54 1.79 -5.68
C HIS A 376 3.27 2.84 -4.82
N VAL A 377 3.18 2.70 -3.50
CA VAL A 377 3.59 3.72 -2.53
C VAL A 377 4.74 3.21 -1.69
N LYS A 378 5.79 4.02 -1.53
CA LYS A 378 7.00 3.67 -0.77
C LYS A 378 7.42 4.79 0.18
N VAL A 379 7.69 4.43 1.43
CA VAL A 379 8.29 5.34 2.42
C VAL A 379 9.79 5.49 2.11
N SER A 380 10.33 6.69 2.38
CA SER A 380 11.73 7.11 2.29
C SER A 380 12.12 7.90 3.56
N GLY A 381 13.28 8.54 3.59
CA GLY A 381 13.71 9.42 4.70
C GLY A 381 14.18 8.69 5.95
N PHE A 382 14.34 7.37 5.89
CA PHE A 382 14.94 6.55 6.96
C PHE A 382 16.43 6.35 6.69
N GLY A 383 17.23 6.43 7.76
CA GLY A 383 18.68 6.19 7.73
C GLY A 383 19.51 7.27 7.03
N LEU A 384 20.81 7.23 7.31
CA LEU A 384 21.77 8.33 7.10
C LEU A 384 21.40 9.58 7.89
N THR A 385 20.89 9.35 9.10
CA THR A 385 20.38 10.38 10.01
C THR A 385 21.46 11.39 10.44
N TYR A 386 22.72 10.96 10.45
CA TYR A 386 23.89 11.79 10.74
C TYR A 386 24.25 12.76 9.59
N ILE A 387 24.01 12.36 8.34
CA ILE A 387 24.42 13.07 7.11
C ILE A 387 23.40 14.16 6.73
N GLU A 388 22.21 14.18 7.34
CA GLU A 388 21.16 15.16 7.04
C GLU A 388 21.43 16.53 7.69
N ASN A 389 22.56 17.11 7.32
CA ASN A 389 23.12 18.38 7.74
C ASN A 389 22.02 19.47 7.83
N PRO A 390 21.75 20.03 9.03
CA PRO A 390 20.59 20.90 9.26
C PRO A 390 20.59 22.14 8.36
N SER A 391 21.78 22.64 8.00
CA SER A 391 22.01 23.71 7.04
C SER A 391 21.22 23.54 5.72
N SER A 392 21.09 22.30 5.23
CA SER A 392 20.40 21.96 3.98
C SER A 392 18.87 21.98 4.10
N ARG A 393 18.31 21.96 5.33
CA ARG A 393 16.85 22.05 5.54
C ARG A 393 16.37 23.51 5.63
N HIS A 394 17.27 24.43 6.00
CA HIS A 394 16.95 25.86 6.15
C HIS A 394 17.12 26.69 4.87
N SER A 395 17.64 26.13 3.77
CA SER A 395 17.96 26.88 2.55
C SER A 395 16.77 27.30 1.68
N SER A 396 15.52 27.10 2.13
CA SER A 396 14.31 27.55 1.42
C SER A 396 13.77 28.86 1.99
N SER A 397 14.51 29.96 1.81
CA SER A 397 14.24 31.30 2.34
C SER A 397 13.00 32.03 1.79
N ASN A 398 12.04 31.29 1.22
CA ASN A 398 10.72 31.82 0.86
C ASN A 398 9.85 31.90 2.12
N GLN A 399 9.31 33.06 2.46
CA GLN A 399 8.50 33.28 3.69
C GLN A 399 7.13 32.57 3.71
N ASN A 400 6.86 31.70 2.73
CA ASN A 400 5.71 30.79 2.69
C ASN A 400 6.15 29.31 2.87
N ALA A 401 7.29 29.07 3.52
CA ALA A 401 7.89 27.74 3.63
C ALA A 401 7.18 26.83 4.65
N PHE A 402 7.05 25.57 4.25
CA PHE A 402 6.55 24.43 5.00
C PHE A 402 7.26 24.28 6.35
N ASP A 403 6.60 24.65 7.46
CA ASP A 403 7.11 24.42 8.81
C ASP A 403 7.18 22.90 9.09
N PRO A 404 8.38 22.33 9.34
CA PRO A 404 8.49 20.90 9.63
C PRO A 404 7.81 20.50 10.94
N CYS A 405 7.58 21.42 11.88
CA CYS A 405 7.09 21.08 13.22
C CYS A 405 5.69 20.44 13.22
N ILE A 406 4.84 20.74 12.22
CA ILE A 406 3.47 20.22 12.12
C ILE A 406 3.39 18.69 12.00
N TRP A 407 4.47 18.03 11.55
CA TRP A 407 4.55 16.57 11.44
C TRP A 407 5.14 15.90 12.68
N HIS A 408 5.72 16.66 13.60
CA HIS A 408 6.45 16.12 14.76
C HIS A 408 5.53 15.95 15.96
N ALA A 409 5.72 14.85 16.69
CA ALA A 409 4.91 14.55 17.87
C ALA A 409 5.16 15.53 19.05
N PRO A 410 4.15 15.79 19.90
CA PRO A 410 4.26 16.72 21.04
C PRO A 410 5.48 16.48 21.93
N GLU A 411 5.81 15.22 22.21
CA GLU A 411 6.97 14.84 23.02
C GLU A 411 8.31 15.15 22.32
N VAL A 412 8.39 14.95 20.99
CA VAL A 412 9.59 15.29 20.20
C VAL A 412 9.79 16.80 20.10
N LEU A 413 8.69 17.57 20.08
CA LEU A 413 8.75 19.03 20.16
C LEU A 413 9.15 19.52 21.57
N ALA A 414 8.79 18.80 22.63
CA ALA A 414 9.19 19.12 23.99
C ALA A 414 10.69 18.84 24.23
N GLU A 415 11.23 17.70 23.78
CA GLU A 415 12.67 17.40 23.87
C GLU A 415 13.52 18.48 23.18
N ARG A 416 13.10 18.97 22.00
CA ARG A 416 13.84 19.98 21.22
C ARG A 416 14.04 21.31 21.94
N GLU A 417 13.02 21.81 22.64
CA GLU A 417 13.16 23.06 23.40
C GLU A 417 14.02 22.89 24.65
N GLN A 418 14.06 21.69 25.24
CA GLN A 418 14.75 21.45 26.52
C GLN A 418 16.25 21.18 26.35
N THR A 419 16.68 20.51 25.28
CA THR A 419 18.08 20.10 25.12
C THR A 419 18.96 21.13 24.42
N GLY A 420 18.37 22.07 23.66
CA GLY A 420 19.10 23.04 22.82
C GLY A 420 19.99 22.40 21.73
N SER A 421 19.98 21.07 21.59
CA SER A 421 20.94 20.30 20.81
C SER A 421 20.23 19.29 19.91
N PRO A 422 20.46 19.32 18.58
CA PRO A 422 19.73 18.49 17.64
C PRO A 422 20.16 17.02 17.59
N SER A 423 21.15 16.60 18.39
CA SER A 423 21.92 15.36 18.20
C SER A 423 21.46 14.12 19.00
N THR A 424 20.54 14.26 19.96
CA THR A 424 20.10 13.15 20.85
C THR A 424 18.59 12.87 20.77
N ARG A 425 18.01 13.01 19.57
CA ARG A 425 16.57 12.80 19.31
C ARG A 425 16.12 11.38 19.66
N LYS A 426 15.18 11.20 20.60
CA LYS A 426 14.57 9.89 20.88
C LYS A 426 13.40 9.61 19.93
N HIS A 427 13.73 9.40 18.66
CA HIS A 427 12.76 8.89 17.69
C HIS A 427 12.21 7.53 18.15
N SER A 428 10.88 7.36 18.08
CA SER A 428 10.16 6.23 18.66
C SER A 428 9.01 5.76 17.78
N GLU A 429 8.56 4.53 17.97
CA GLU A 429 7.39 3.95 17.30
C GLU A 429 6.18 4.89 17.34
N LYS A 430 5.90 5.46 18.53
CA LYS A 430 4.72 6.29 18.78
C LYS A 430 4.85 7.71 18.22
N ALA A 431 6.06 8.23 18.06
CA ALA A 431 6.29 9.51 17.38
C ALA A 431 5.96 9.38 15.88
N ASP A 432 6.44 8.32 15.23
CA ASP A 432 6.14 8.03 13.82
C ASP A 432 4.62 7.82 13.58
N VAL A 433 3.91 7.20 14.52
CA VAL A 433 2.43 7.04 14.45
C VAL A 433 1.71 8.39 14.51
N TYR A 434 2.20 9.36 15.28
CA TYR A 434 1.64 10.72 15.28
C TYR A 434 1.82 11.40 13.91
N SER A 435 3.02 11.31 13.34
CA SER A 435 3.33 11.86 12.01
C SER A 435 2.45 11.22 10.93
N PHE A 436 2.22 9.92 11.01
CA PHE A 436 1.26 9.21 10.16
C PHE A 436 -0.19 9.70 10.36
N GLY A 437 -0.59 10.07 11.58
CA GLY A 437 -1.87 10.73 11.85
C GLY A 437 -2.03 12.05 11.08
N MET A 438 -1.00 12.91 11.07
CA MET A 438 -1.01 14.15 10.29
C MET A 438 -1.01 13.89 8.78
N LEU A 439 -0.28 12.87 8.31
CA LEU A 439 -0.33 12.42 6.92
C LEU A 439 -1.74 11.94 6.52
N CYS A 440 -2.42 11.20 7.40
CA CYS A 440 -3.79 10.74 7.18
C CYS A 440 -4.78 11.90 7.10
N PHE A 441 -4.66 12.92 7.95
CA PHE A 441 -5.45 14.14 7.85
C PHE A 441 -5.27 14.82 6.47
N GLN A 442 -4.02 14.96 6.01
CA GLN A 442 -3.74 15.59 4.73
C GLN A 442 -4.34 14.80 3.55
N LEU A 443 -4.22 13.47 3.57
CA LEU A 443 -4.80 12.58 2.56
C LEU A 443 -6.34 12.60 2.54
N LEU A 444 -6.98 12.69 3.71
CA LEU A 444 -8.45 12.70 3.85
C LEU A 444 -9.10 14.05 3.51
N THR A 445 -8.38 15.16 3.71
CA THR A 445 -8.93 16.52 3.53
C THR A 445 -8.40 17.26 2.31
N GLY A 446 -7.24 16.87 1.78
CA GLY A 446 -6.52 17.60 0.74
C GLY A 446 -5.81 18.89 1.22
N LYS A 447 -6.12 19.37 2.43
CA LYS A 447 -5.52 20.54 3.09
C LYS A 447 -4.21 20.19 3.78
N LEU A 448 -3.33 21.18 3.96
CA LEU A 448 -2.18 21.05 4.87
C LEU A 448 -2.67 21.02 6.34
N PRO A 449 -2.03 20.27 7.26
CA PRO A 449 -2.33 20.39 8.69
C PRO A 449 -2.16 21.85 9.14
N PHE A 450 -3.14 22.36 9.88
CA PHE A 450 -3.16 23.73 10.42
C PHE A 450 -3.13 24.86 9.35
N GLU A 451 -3.61 24.59 8.13
CA GLU A 451 -3.70 25.58 7.04
C GLU A 451 -4.63 26.77 7.37
N ASP A 452 -5.68 26.55 8.18
CA ASP A 452 -6.62 27.60 8.55
C ASP A 452 -5.96 28.59 9.55
N GLY A 453 -5.77 29.84 9.10
CA GLY A 453 -4.68 30.75 9.50
C GLY A 453 -4.64 31.32 10.93
N HIS A 454 -5.37 30.76 11.89
CA HIS A 454 -5.32 31.18 13.30
C HIS A 454 -4.21 30.49 14.12
N LEU A 455 -3.57 29.46 13.54
CA LEU A 455 -2.60 28.60 14.23
C LEU A 455 -1.18 28.66 13.67
N GLN A 456 -0.95 29.45 12.60
CA GLN A 456 0.35 29.55 11.92
C GLN A 456 1.33 30.51 12.63
N GLY A 457 2.64 30.24 12.48
CA GLY A 457 3.74 31.05 13.05
C GLY A 457 4.44 30.40 14.25
N ASP A 458 5.36 31.13 14.88
CA ASP A 458 6.31 30.66 15.91
C ASP A 458 5.68 29.98 17.15
N GLN A 459 4.37 30.11 17.32
CA GLN A 459 3.59 29.52 18.40
C GLN A 459 3.12 28.08 18.08
N MET A 460 3.19 27.62 16.83
CA MET A 460 2.70 26.31 16.36
C MET A 460 3.17 25.13 17.24
N ALA A 461 4.47 25.05 17.54
CA ALA A 461 5.04 23.98 18.35
C ALA A 461 4.56 23.99 19.82
N LYS A 462 4.11 25.13 20.34
CA LYS A 462 3.47 25.24 21.67
C LYS A 462 2.00 24.82 21.58
N ASN A 463 1.27 25.25 20.55
CA ASN A 463 -0.13 24.86 20.31
C ASN A 463 -0.28 23.34 20.17
N ILE A 464 0.58 22.69 19.37
CA ILE A 464 0.60 21.22 19.20
C ILE A 464 0.77 20.49 20.56
N ARG A 465 1.62 21.02 21.44
CA ARG A 465 1.87 20.47 22.79
C ARG A 465 0.74 20.77 23.79
N ALA A 466 0.08 21.91 23.66
CA ALA A 466 -1.14 22.22 24.41
C ALA A 466 -2.32 21.30 24.05
N GLY A 467 -2.25 20.61 22.90
CA GLY A 467 -3.23 19.62 22.46
C GLY A 467 -3.96 19.97 21.17
N GLU A 468 -3.64 21.11 20.54
CA GLU A 468 -4.30 21.55 19.29
C GLU A 468 -4.12 20.54 18.16
N ARG A 469 -5.19 20.30 17.40
CA ARG A 469 -5.24 19.37 16.26
C ARG A 469 -6.12 19.94 15.15
N PRO A 470 -5.80 19.71 13.87
CA PRO A 470 -6.55 20.33 12.78
C PRO A 470 -7.94 19.69 12.64
N LEU A 471 -8.93 20.51 12.27
CA LEU A 471 -10.33 20.11 12.24
C LEU A 471 -10.69 19.44 10.91
N PHE A 472 -11.36 18.28 10.99
CA PHE A 472 -11.90 17.59 9.82
C PHE A 472 -13.19 18.27 9.32
N PRO A 473 -13.40 18.40 8.00
CA PRO A 473 -14.71 18.72 7.42
C PRO A 473 -15.81 17.77 7.90
N SER A 474 -17.03 18.28 8.07
CA SER A 474 -18.18 17.51 8.58
C SER A 474 -18.56 16.29 7.72
N LEU A 475 -18.20 16.30 6.43
CA LEU A 475 -18.40 15.21 5.48
C LEU A 475 -17.32 14.11 5.54
N SER A 476 -16.31 14.23 6.41
CA SER A 476 -15.23 13.24 6.51
C SER A 476 -15.72 11.89 7.09
N PRO A 477 -15.23 10.73 6.59
CA PRO A 477 -15.71 9.43 7.05
C PRO A 477 -15.35 9.17 8.52
N LYS A 478 -16.34 9.10 9.41
CA LYS A 478 -16.16 9.01 10.88
C LYS A 478 -15.17 7.91 11.31
N TYR A 479 -15.19 6.75 10.67
CA TYR A 479 -14.30 5.63 10.99
C TYR A 479 -12.82 5.89 10.65
N LEU A 480 -12.52 6.64 9.58
CA LEU A 480 -11.16 7.07 9.23
C LEU A 480 -10.71 8.28 10.06
N VAL A 481 -11.65 9.18 10.40
CA VAL A 481 -11.42 10.27 11.36
C VAL A 481 -11.07 9.71 12.75
N ASN A 482 -11.79 8.70 13.23
CA ASN A 482 -11.53 8.05 14.52
C ASN A 482 -10.15 7.39 14.54
N LEU A 483 -9.80 6.60 13.52
CA LEU A 483 -8.47 6.01 13.40
C LEU A 483 -7.36 7.08 13.40
N THR A 484 -7.54 8.15 12.63
CA THR A 484 -6.57 9.27 12.58
C THR A 484 -6.44 9.97 13.93
N LYS A 485 -7.56 10.20 14.63
CA LYS A 485 -7.57 10.80 15.97
C LYS A 485 -6.87 9.94 17.02
N LYS A 486 -6.92 8.61 16.92
CA LYS A 486 -6.13 7.72 17.78
C LYS A 486 -4.63 7.76 17.44
N CYS A 487 -4.27 7.92 16.16
CA CYS A 487 -2.86 8.03 15.76
C CYS A 487 -2.17 9.29 16.31
N TRP A 488 -2.84 10.46 16.32
CA TRP A 488 -2.25 11.72 16.79
C TRP A 488 -2.55 12.08 18.26
N HIS A 489 -2.97 11.11 19.08
CA HIS A 489 -3.32 11.33 20.48
C HIS A 489 -2.17 11.97 21.26
N THR A 490 -2.47 12.86 22.23
CA THR A 490 -1.42 13.61 22.95
C THR A 490 -0.49 12.66 23.72
N ASP A 491 -1.04 11.82 24.62
CA ASP A 491 -0.28 10.73 25.25
C ASP A 491 0.08 9.66 24.20
N PRO A 492 1.39 9.33 24.01
CA PRO A 492 1.88 8.29 23.12
C PRO A 492 1.30 6.88 23.35
N ASN A 493 0.91 6.54 24.57
CA ASN A 493 0.50 5.16 24.94
C ASN A 493 -0.82 4.74 24.29
N TYR A 494 -1.73 5.70 24.05
CA TYR A 494 -3.01 5.45 23.37
C TYR A 494 -2.88 5.38 21.84
N ARG A 495 -1.69 5.66 21.28
CA ARG A 495 -1.44 5.59 19.83
C ARG A 495 -1.24 4.12 19.42
N PRO A 496 -2.05 3.57 18.48
CA PRO A 496 -1.94 2.17 18.06
C PRO A 496 -0.57 1.87 17.41
N SER A 497 -0.15 0.61 17.38
CA SER A 497 1.04 0.23 16.59
C SER A 497 0.70 0.17 15.09
N PHE A 498 1.72 0.22 14.23
CA PHE A 498 1.48 0.12 12.78
C PHE A 498 0.85 -1.21 12.35
N SER A 499 1.09 -2.32 13.04
CA SER A 499 0.37 -3.58 12.80
C SER A 499 -1.14 -3.48 13.05
N SER A 500 -1.54 -2.78 14.12
CA SER A 500 -2.96 -2.48 14.38
C SER A 500 -3.57 -1.60 13.29
N ILE A 501 -2.84 -0.57 12.86
CA ILE A 501 -3.24 0.33 11.78
C ILE A 501 -3.40 -0.47 10.47
N SER A 502 -2.43 -1.33 10.12
CA SER A 502 -2.47 -2.23 8.96
C SER A 502 -3.70 -3.14 8.97
N ARG A 503 -4.03 -3.78 10.10
CA ARG A 503 -5.22 -4.64 10.24
C ARG A 503 -6.52 -3.84 10.07
N VAL A 504 -6.67 -2.72 10.76
CA VAL A 504 -7.86 -1.87 10.69
C VAL A 504 -8.07 -1.29 9.29
N LEU A 505 -7.02 -0.76 8.65
CA LEU A 505 -7.11 -0.23 7.28
C LEU A 505 -7.47 -1.31 6.26
N ARG A 506 -6.94 -2.53 6.41
CA ARG A 506 -7.32 -3.68 5.57
C ARG A 506 -8.81 -4.01 5.70
N TYR A 507 -9.37 -3.96 6.92
CA TYR A 507 -10.80 -4.20 7.13
C TYR A 507 -11.68 -3.04 6.62
N ILE A 508 -11.24 -1.79 6.75
CA ILE A 508 -11.89 -0.63 6.10
C ILE A 508 -11.90 -0.80 4.58
N LYS A 509 -10.79 -1.25 3.98
CA LYS A 509 -10.68 -1.49 2.53
C LYS A 509 -11.67 -2.55 2.05
N LYS A 510 -11.81 -3.66 2.80
CA LYS A 510 -12.85 -4.68 2.59
C LYS A 510 -14.25 -4.04 2.63
N TYR A 511 -14.56 -3.26 3.67
CA TYR A 511 -15.87 -2.59 3.81
C TYR A 511 -16.20 -1.67 2.62
N LEU A 512 -15.24 -0.87 2.15
CA LEU A 512 -15.41 0.04 1.01
C LEU A 512 -15.65 -0.70 -0.33
N VAL A 513 -15.03 -1.86 -0.53
CA VAL A 513 -15.21 -2.68 -1.74
C VAL A 513 -16.55 -3.43 -1.72
N MET A 514 -17.02 -3.82 -0.53
CA MET A 514 -18.34 -4.45 -0.33
C MET A 514 -19.51 -3.45 -0.44
N ASN A 515 -19.27 -2.17 -0.13
CA ASN A 515 -20.30 -1.12 -0.07
C ASN A 515 -19.89 0.09 -0.93
N PRO A 516 -19.92 -0.03 -2.27
CA PRO A 516 -19.56 1.06 -3.15
C PRO A 516 -20.52 2.25 -3.04
N VAL A 517 -19.96 3.46 -3.07
CA VAL A 517 -20.72 4.71 -2.91
C VAL A 517 -21.34 5.13 -4.25
N ASP A 518 -22.49 4.53 -4.58
CA ASP A 518 -23.30 4.80 -5.78
C ASP A 518 -23.94 6.22 -5.74
N GLY A 519 -23.12 7.26 -5.84
CA GLY A 519 -23.52 8.66 -6.06
C GLY A 519 -24.29 9.36 -4.93
N GLN A 520 -24.79 8.64 -3.93
CA GLN A 520 -25.49 9.21 -2.78
C GLN A 520 -24.50 9.79 -1.76
N LEU A 521 -24.72 11.05 -1.37
CA LEU A 521 -23.91 11.78 -0.37
C LEU A 521 -24.06 11.23 1.07
N VAL A 522 -24.85 10.17 1.26
CA VAL A 522 -24.98 9.49 2.55
C VAL A 522 -23.72 8.64 2.77
N MET A 523 -22.79 9.20 3.55
CA MET A 523 -21.65 8.46 4.11
C MET A 523 -22.15 7.30 4.96
N GLN A 524 -22.31 6.12 4.36
CA GLN A 524 -22.59 4.89 5.10
C GLN A 524 -21.42 4.63 6.06
N SER A 525 -21.72 4.69 7.35
CA SER A 525 -20.79 4.30 8.41
C SER A 525 -20.86 2.80 8.61
N PRO A 526 -19.73 2.11 8.86
CA PRO A 526 -19.76 0.72 9.30
C PRO A 526 -20.52 0.60 10.62
N PRO A 527 -21.14 -0.56 10.91
CA PRO A 527 -22.02 -0.73 12.07
C PRO A 527 -21.28 -0.76 13.42
N VAL A 528 -19.94 -0.76 13.41
CA VAL A 528 -19.06 -0.83 14.59
C VAL A 528 -17.81 0.01 14.32
N ASP A 529 -17.25 0.67 15.34
CA ASP A 529 -15.90 1.26 15.23
C ASP A 529 -14.85 0.14 15.18
N TYR A 530 -14.15 0.01 14.06
CA TYR A 530 -13.13 -1.03 13.85
C TYR A 530 -11.92 -0.92 14.79
N SER A 531 -11.74 0.20 15.48
CA SER A 531 -10.80 0.34 16.59
C SER A 531 -11.20 -0.49 17.82
N GLU A 532 -12.49 -0.73 18.04
CA GLU A 532 -12.97 -1.64 19.09
C GLU A 532 -12.77 -3.11 18.70
N LEU A 533 -12.91 -3.44 17.41
CA LEU A 533 -12.65 -4.79 16.92
C LEU A 533 -11.17 -5.14 17.11
N GLU A 534 -10.25 -4.23 16.79
CA GLU A 534 -8.82 -4.40 17.06
C GLU A 534 -8.53 -4.49 18.57
N ALA A 535 -9.16 -3.67 19.42
CA ALA A 535 -8.98 -3.79 20.88
C ALA A 535 -9.47 -5.16 21.41
N GLY A 536 -10.58 -5.68 20.89
CA GLY A 536 -11.08 -7.02 21.19
C GLY A 536 -10.20 -8.15 20.64
N PHE A 537 -9.57 -7.93 19.48
CA PHE A 537 -8.59 -8.83 18.87
C PHE A 537 -7.33 -8.92 19.72
N LEU A 538 -6.69 -7.78 20.03
CA LEU A 538 -5.46 -7.74 20.84
C LEU A 538 -5.66 -8.30 22.25
N LYS A 539 -6.83 -8.07 22.89
CA LYS A 539 -7.18 -8.69 24.18
C LYS A 539 -7.24 -10.22 24.12
N ARG A 540 -7.54 -10.80 22.95
CA ARG A 540 -7.63 -12.25 22.74
C ARG A 540 -6.30 -12.86 22.25
N TYR A 541 -5.49 -12.11 21.51
CA TYR A 541 -4.19 -12.54 20.98
C TYR A 541 -3.07 -11.56 21.40
N PRO A 542 -2.70 -11.49 22.69
CA PRO A 542 -1.69 -10.54 23.18
C PRO A 542 -0.31 -10.73 22.51
N GLY A 543 -0.01 -11.90 21.95
CA GLY A 543 1.20 -12.13 21.15
C GLY A 543 1.31 -11.24 19.91
N GLU A 544 0.18 -10.81 19.31
CA GLU A 544 0.14 -9.88 18.16
C GLU A 544 0.48 -8.43 18.57
N MET A 545 0.68 -8.15 19.87
CA MET A 545 1.16 -6.85 20.37
C MET A 545 2.68 -6.72 20.34
N ASN A 546 3.44 -7.83 20.26
CA ASN A 546 4.90 -7.84 20.42
C ASN A 546 5.70 -7.31 19.20
N GLY A 547 5.04 -6.71 18.20
CA GLY A 547 5.70 -6.01 17.09
C GLY A 547 6.48 -6.89 16.10
N GLY A 548 6.27 -8.21 16.14
CA GLY A 548 6.73 -9.11 15.08
C GLY A 548 5.90 -8.93 13.81
N LEU A 549 6.54 -8.92 12.64
CA LEU A 549 5.85 -8.79 11.36
C LEU A 549 4.98 -10.04 11.10
N ALA A 550 3.66 -9.86 11.05
CA ALA A 550 2.72 -10.95 10.81
C ALA A 550 2.91 -11.53 9.40
N SER A 551 2.87 -12.87 9.29
CA SER A 551 2.98 -13.56 8.00
C SER A 551 1.76 -13.28 7.12
N VAL A 552 1.97 -13.18 5.81
CA VAL A 552 0.89 -13.01 4.83
C VAL A 552 -0.19 -14.10 4.96
N SER A 553 0.17 -15.31 5.40
CA SER A 553 -0.78 -16.41 5.66
C SER A 553 -1.72 -16.19 6.85
N GLN A 554 -1.41 -15.27 7.77
CA GLN A 554 -2.31 -14.93 8.89
C GLN A 554 -3.45 -13.99 8.48
N ILE A 555 -3.35 -13.33 7.32
CA ILE A 555 -4.26 -12.24 6.93
C ILE A 555 -5.74 -12.68 6.83
N PRO A 556 -6.09 -13.81 6.18
CA PRO A 556 -7.48 -14.25 6.14
C PRO A 556 -8.05 -14.58 7.52
N PHE A 557 -7.24 -15.14 8.42
CA PHE A 557 -7.64 -15.42 9.80
C PHE A 557 -7.92 -14.13 10.58
N GLN A 558 -7.03 -13.13 10.50
CA GLN A 558 -7.25 -11.80 11.10
C GLN A 558 -8.57 -11.19 10.59
N MET A 559 -8.82 -11.21 9.28
CA MET A 559 -10.06 -10.68 8.69
C MET A 559 -11.31 -11.49 9.03
N PHE A 560 -11.18 -12.79 9.22
CA PHE A 560 -12.28 -13.68 9.62
C PHE A 560 -12.70 -13.44 11.08
N VAL A 561 -11.73 -13.30 12.01
CA VAL A 561 -11.99 -12.97 13.41
C VAL A 561 -12.62 -11.58 13.58
N TYR A 562 -12.17 -10.59 12.80
CA TYR A 562 -12.87 -9.30 12.72
C TYR A 562 -14.34 -9.47 12.31
N ARG A 563 -14.63 -10.33 11.32
CA ARG A 563 -16.01 -10.56 10.86
C ARG A 563 -16.88 -11.30 11.90
N ILE A 564 -16.32 -12.26 12.64
CA ILE A 564 -17.02 -12.84 13.80
C ILE A 564 -17.35 -11.73 14.81
N SER A 565 -16.36 -10.94 15.21
CA SER A 565 -16.50 -9.88 16.21
C SER A 565 -17.50 -8.78 15.80
N GLU A 566 -17.63 -8.50 14.50
CA GLU A 566 -18.64 -7.61 13.91
C GLU A 566 -20.05 -8.23 13.92
N LYS A 567 -20.19 -9.51 13.54
CA LYS A 567 -21.47 -10.25 13.63
C LYS A 567 -21.95 -10.41 15.08
N GLU A 568 -21.05 -10.59 16.05
CA GLU A 568 -21.38 -10.60 17.47
C GLU A 568 -22.00 -9.29 17.94
N ARG A 569 -21.33 -8.16 17.72
CA ARG A 569 -21.80 -6.83 18.16
C ARG A 569 -23.12 -6.42 17.50
N THR A 570 -23.27 -6.68 16.21
CA THR A 570 -24.53 -6.39 15.49
C THR A 570 -25.68 -7.28 15.96
N SER A 571 -25.44 -8.56 16.24
CA SER A 571 -26.44 -9.46 16.82
C SER A 571 -26.87 -9.06 18.24
N LEU A 572 -25.94 -8.56 19.07
CA LEU A 572 -26.25 -8.03 20.40
C LEU A 572 -27.06 -6.73 20.32
N SER A 573 -26.68 -5.79 19.45
CA SER A 573 -27.44 -4.55 19.24
C SER A 573 -28.87 -4.80 18.77
N PHE A 574 -29.11 -5.85 17.99
CA PHE A 574 -30.47 -6.26 17.60
C PHE A 574 -31.29 -6.74 18.80
N ARG A 575 -30.71 -7.53 19.73
CA ARG A 575 -31.41 -7.98 20.94
C ARG A 575 -31.78 -6.83 21.88
N PHE A 576 -30.86 -5.88 22.10
CA PHE A 576 -31.15 -4.70 22.95
C PHE A 576 -32.29 -3.85 22.38
N LYS A 577 -32.35 -3.67 21.05
CA LYS A 577 -33.48 -2.98 20.42
C LYS A 577 -34.79 -3.77 20.53
N GLN A 578 -34.74 -5.10 20.52
CA GLN A 578 -35.93 -5.91 20.79
C GLN A 578 -36.41 -5.76 22.24
N SER A 579 -35.51 -5.77 23.24
CA SER A 579 -35.90 -5.56 24.65
C SER A 579 -36.53 -4.19 24.90
N GLU A 580 -35.93 -3.12 24.36
CA GLU A 580 -36.49 -1.76 24.43
C GLU A 580 -37.90 -1.68 23.80
N THR A 581 -38.14 -2.38 22.69
CA THR A 581 -39.49 -2.43 22.08
C THR A 581 -40.48 -3.37 22.79
N SER A 582 -40.03 -4.36 23.57
CA SER A 582 -40.92 -5.20 24.38
C SER A 582 -41.30 -4.58 25.72
N GLU A 583 -40.40 -3.79 26.34
CA GLU A 583 -40.72 -3.06 27.57
C GLU A 583 -41.79 -1.97 27.33
N ALA A 584 -41.82 -1.38 26.12
CA ALA A 584 -42.90 -0.51 25.68
C ALA A 584 -44.23 -1.23 25.37
N ALA A 585 -44.29 -2.56 25.46
CA ALA A 585 -45.39 -3.39 24.96
C ALA A 585 -45.80 -4.55 25.90
N SER A 586 -45.60 -4.42 27.22
CA SER A 586 -45.91 -5.49 28.20
C SER A 586 -46.53 -5.02 29.53
N ASN A 587 -47.52 -4.12 29.48
CA ASN A 587 -48.42 -3.87 30.61
C ASN A 587 -49.75 -4.63 30.38
N GLY A 588 -49.80 -5.90 30.77
CA GLY A 588 -50.92 -6.80 30.39
C GLY A 588 -50.90 -8.18 31.02
N TRP A 589 -51.03 -8.25 32.36
CA TRP A 589 -51.70 -9.30 33.15
C TRP A 589 -51.57 -10.77 32.67
N ASP A 590 -50.86 -11.62 33.41
CA ASP A 590 -51.53 -12.64 34.25
C ASP A 590 -50.58 -13.30 35.27
N GLU A 591 -51.12 -14.14 36.15
CA GLU A 591 -50.46 -14.62 37.37
C GLU A 591 -49.67 -15.96 37.26
N ASN A 592 -48.84 -16.20 38.30
CA ASN A 592 -48.56 -17.49 38.93
C ASN A 592 -48.05 -18.69 38.08
N ILE A 593 -46.78 -19.08 38.30
CA ILE A 593 -46.38 -20.43 38.74
C ILE A 593 -44.95 -20.42 39.32
N SER A 594 -44.66 -21.34 40.25
CA SER A 594 -43.46 -21.35 41.10
C SER A 594 -42.20 -21.93 40.45
N VAL A 595 -41.04 -21.44 40.93
CA VAL A 595 -39.73 -22.09 40.78
C VAL A 595 -39.20 -22.43 42.17
N VAL A 596 -38.51 -23.57 42.31
CA VAL A 596 -38.01 -24.12 43.59
C VAL A 596 -36.58 -24.64 43.42
N GLU A 597 -35.77 -24.47 44.48
CA GLU A 597 -34.45 -25.08 44.75
C GLU A 597 -33.23 -24.73 43.87
N ASP A 598 -32.44 -23.77 44.38
CA ASP A 598 -30.98 -23.94 44.50
C ASP A 598 -30.64 -25.00 45.58
N PRO A 599 -29.44 -25.61 45.53
CA PRO A 599 -28.72 -26.01 46.74
C PRO A 599 -27.41 -25.23 46.95
N VAL A 600 -27.06 -25.01 48.22
CA VAL A 600 -26.06 -24.03 48.71
C VAL A 600 -24.76 -24.74 49.19
N VAL A 601 -23.81 -23.96 49.75
CA VAL A 601 -22.82 -24.31 50.81
C VAL A 601 -21.37 -24.56 50.33
N PRO A 602 -20.30 -24.05 51.01
CA PRO A 602 -20.19 -22.95 51.99
C PRO A 602 -19.20 -21.82 51.58
N ALA A 603 -19.06 -20.80 52.44
CA ALA A 603 -17.97 -19.82 52.43
C ALA A 603 -17.06 -19.96 53.67
N SER A 604 -15.93 -19.25 53.70
CA SER A 604 -15.13 -18.96 54.90
C SER A 604 -14.43 -17.60 54.78
N ASP A 605 -14.49 -16.77 55.81
CA ASP A 605 -14.16 -15.33 55.76
C ASP A 605 -12.67 -14.97 55.80
N ALA A 606 -12.32 -13.78 55.27
CA ALA A 606 -11.93 -12.64 56.14
C ALA A 606 -11.55 -11.33 55.38
N ARG A 607 -12.31 -10.26 55.68
CA ARG A 607 -11.87 -8.85 55.88
C ARG A 607 -11.18 -8.06 54.73
N SER A 608 -12.02 -7.35 53.98
CA SER A 608 -12.00 -5.87 53.81
C SER A 608 -10.68 -5.11 53.57
N ILE A 609 -10.63 -4.37 52.45
CA ILE A 609 -10.76 -2.89 52.40
C ILE A 609 -11.16 -2.50 50.97
N SER A 610 -11.96 -1.45 50.78
CA SER A 610 -12.47 -1.01 49.47
C SER A 610 -12.06 0.43 49.12
N SER A 611 -11.90 0.71 47.83
CA SER A 611 -11.96 2.05 47.27
C SER A 611 -12.54 2.00 45.84
N ASP A 612 -13.59 2.77 45.61
CA ASP A 612 -14.26 2.86 44.31
C ASP A 612 -13.53 3.81 43.36
N MET A 613 -13.50 3.46 42.07
CA MET A 613 -13.43 4.43 40.96
C MET A 613 -14.63 4.21 40.06
N LYS A 614 -15.77 4.83 40.40
CA LYS A 614 -17.03 4.72 39.66
C LYS A 614 -16.96 5.50 38.34
N THR A 615 -17.33 4.84 37.26
CA THR A 615 -17.58 5.49 35.97
C THR A 615 -18.83 6.36 36.06
N VAL A 616 -18.73 7.64 35.74
CA VAL A 616 -19.88 8.56 35.64
C VAL A 616 -20.06 8.95 34.18
N CYS A 617 -21.21 8.61 33.60
CA CYS A 617 -21.65 9.21 32.35
C CYS A 617 -22.24 10.59 32.65
N PHE A 618 -21.87 11.60 31.89
CA PHE A 618 -22.52 12.90 31.91
C PHE A 618 -23.39 13.05 30.66
N ASP A 619 -24.71 12.99 30.86
CA ASP A 619 -25.65 13.60 29.93
C ASP A 619 -25.48 15.11 29.95
N LEU A 620 -25.51 15.73 28.77
CA LEU A 620 -25.51 17.19 28.60
C LEU A 620 -26.49 17.60 27.52
N SER A 621 -27.75 17.74 27.93
CA SER A 621 -28.74 18.57 27.23
C SER A 621 -29.25 19.66 28.17
N SER A 622 -29.21 20.90 27.68
CA SER A 622 -29.92 22.08 28.22
C SER A 622 -29.47 22.61 29.59
N ILE A 623 -28.77 23.75 29.57
CA ILE A 623 -28.88 24.78 30.62
C ILE A 623 -29.27 26.10 29.93
N TYR A 624 -30.34 26.72 30.43
CA TYR A 624 -30.74 28.09 30.10
C TYR A 624 -30.02 29.09 31.02
N ILE A 625 -29.70 30.28 30.50
CA ILE A 625 -29.63 31.52 31.29
C ILE A 625 -30.42 32.60 30.51
N GLU A 626 -31.08 33.49 31.23
CA GLU A 626 -32.21 34.30 30.76
C GLU A 626 -31.86 35.76 30.39
N ASN A 627 -32.90 36.47 29.92
CA ASN A 627 -33.14 37.92 29.96
C ASN A 627 -32.81 38.77 28.70
N PRO A 628 -33.64 39.79 28.40
CA PRO A 628 -35.10 39.86 28.57
C PRO A 628 -35.83 40.51 27.35
N ASP A 629 -37.05 41.01 27.58
CA ASP A 629 -37.82 41.94 26.74
C ASP A 629 -38.34 41.48 25.36
N GLY A 630 -39.51 40.83 25.40
CA GLY A 630 -40.44 40.76 24.26
C GLY A 630 -41.77 41.44 24.57
N LYS A 631 -42.10 42.54 23.87
CA LYS A 631 -43.47 43.10 23.86
C LYS A 631 -44.32 42.43 22.77
N ILE A 632 -45.26 41.63 23.24
CA ILE A 632 -46.39 40.99 22.52
C ILE A 632 -47.38 42.12 22.13
N PRO A 633 -48.06 42.11 20.93
CA PRO A 633 -48.99 41.03 20.63
C PRO A 633 -49.22 40.59 19.16
N SER A 634 -49.76 39.36 19.09
CA SER A 634 -50.78 38.84 18.14
C SER A 634 -50.75 39.21 16.65
N ASP A 635 -50.78 38.18 15.79
CA ASP A 635 -52.10 37.76 15.30
C ASP A 635 -52.19 36.28 14.88
N LEU A 636 -53.42 35.74 14.85
CA LEU A 636 -53.72 34.35 14.51
C LEU A 636 -54.28 34.22 13.08
N ARG A 637 -53.71 33.29 12.28
CA ARG A 637 -54.48 32.40 11.38
C ARG A 637 -53.65 31.25 10.82
N SER A 638 -54.31 30.11 10.65
CA SER A 638 -53.78 28.89 10.03
C SER A 638 -54.19 28.79 8.55
N VAL A 639 -53.37 28.11 7.74
CA VAL A 639 -53.78 27.27 6.60
C VAL A 639 -52.69 26.20 6.38
N ARG A 640 -53.08 24.95 6.07
CA ARG A 640 -52.19 23.91 5.52
C ARG A 640 -52.25 23.96 3.99
N SER A 641 -51.12 23.76 3.30
CA SER A 641 -51.10 23.08 1.98
C SER A 641 -49.68 22.68 1.53
N GLU A 642 -49.63 21.68 0.66
CA GLU A 642 -48.44 21.03 0.10
C GLU A 642 -47.83 21.78 -1.12
N PRO A 643 -46.63 21.37 -1.63
CA PRO A 643 -45.81 22.24 -2.47
C PRO A 643 -46.18 22.27 -3.97
N PRO A 644 -45.85 23.37 -4.68
CA PRO A 644 -46.06 23.48 -6.12
C PRO A 644 -44.89 22.95 -6.96
N ASP A 645 -45.23 22.39 -8.11
CA ASP A 645 -44.31 21.98 -9.17
C ASP A 645 -44.39 22.98 -10.36
N LYS A 646 -43.43 22.91 -11.29
CA LYS A 646 -43.40 23.50 -12.66
C LYS A 646 -42.91 24.96 -12.89
N LYS A 647 -41.79 25.00 -13.64
CA LYS A 647 -41.59 25.71 -14.93
C LYS A 647 -41.26 27.22 -15.02
N ILE A 648 -40.07 27.45 -15.61
CA ILE A 648 -39.78 28.34 -16.76
C ILE A 648 -39.97 29.87 -16.59
N MET A 649 -38.85 30.61 -16.63
CA MET A 649 -38.59 31.46 -17.81
C MET A 649 -37.11 31.84 -18.03
N LEU A 650 -36.79 32.27 -19.26
CA LEU A 650 -35.44 32.66 -19.68
C LEU A 650 -35.16 34.15 -19.44
N ARG A 651 -33.87 34.49 -19.22
CA ARG A 651 -33.30 35.73 -19.75
C ARG A 651 -31.91 35.48 -20.33
N LYS A 652 -31.80 35.51 -21.67
CA LYS A 652 -30.52 35.58 -22.38
C LYS A 652 -30.08 37.05 -22.49
N LYS A 653 -28.78 37.32 -22.31
CA LYS A 653 -28.05 38.34 -23.06
C LYS A 653 -26.77 37.72 -23.63
N SER A 654 -26.21 38.36 -24.65
CA SER A 654 -25.34 37.72 -25.64
C SER A 654 -24.00 38.44 -25.83
N SER A 655 -22.99 37.67 -26.20
CA SER A 655 -21.81 38.15 -26.94
C SER A 655 -21.48 37.14 -28.04
N ASN A 656 -20.91 37.61 -29.15
CA ASN A 656 -20.76 36.84 -30.40
C ASN A 656 -19.31 36.39 -30.63
N VAL A 657 -19.13 35.17 -31.14
CA VAL A 657 -17.97 34.81 -31.98
C VAL A 657 -18.49 34.06 -33.22
N LYS A 658 -18.04 34.45 -34.41
CA LYS A 658 -18.42 33.83 -35.69
C LYS A 658 -17.45 32.71 -36.07
N VAL A 659 -17.96 31.57 -36.54
CA VAL A 659 -17.19 30.58 -37.31
C VAL A 659 -18.02 30.16 -38.53
N ARG A 660 -17.41 30.18 -39.72
CA ARG A 660 -18.06 29.72 -40.97
C ARG A 660 -18.05 28.19 -41.07
N LYS A 661 -19.06 27.62 -41.72
CA LYS A 661 -19.08 26.23 -42.20
C LYS A 661 -19.19 26.19 -43.72
N THR A 662 -18.56 25.21 -44.34
CA THR A 662 -18.93 24.63 -45.65
C THR A 662 -18.83 23.10 -45.56
N PRO A 663 -19.63 22.30 -46.31
CA PRO A 663 -19.78 20.87 -46.04
C PRO A 663 -19.32 19.93 -47.18
N VAL A 664 -19.00 18.67 -46.84
CA VAL A 664 -18.89 17.53 -47.77
C VAL A 664 -19.62 16.32 -47.16
N LYS A 665 -20.19 15.44 -48.02
CA LYS A 665 -21.05 14.29 -47.62
C LYS A 665 -20.30 12.94 -47.60
N PRO A 666 -20.76 11.95 -46.82
CA PRO A 666 -20.25 10.57 -46.85
C PRO A 666 -20.99 9.66 -47.86
N LYS A 667 -20.41 8.47 -48.14
CA LYS A 667 -21.05 7.29 -48.77
C LYS A 667 -20.51 5.99 -48.14
N ALA A 668 -21.19 4.86 -48.39
CA ALA A 668 -21.04 3.57 -47.69
C ALA A 668 -20.83 2.36 -48.67
N PRO A 669 -20.93 1.05 -48.30
CA PRO A 669 -19.83 0.08 -48.55
C PRO A 669 -20.27 -1.26 -49.23
N ILE A 670 -19.51 -2.38 -49.03
CA ILE A 670 -19.88 -3.84 -49.20
C ILE A 670 -19.70 -4.41 -50.65
N PRO A 671 -19.35 -5.71 -50.94
CA PRO A 671 -18.61 -6.81 -50.23
C PRO A 671 -17.58 -7.66 -51.09
N ALA A 672 -16.85 -8.59 -50.43
CA ALA A 672 -16.33 -9.92 -50.92
C ALA A 672 -15.32 -9.95 -52.12
N ARG A 673 -14.48 -10.97 -52.43
CA ARG A 673 -14.20 -12.39 -51.99
C ARG A 673 -12.75 -12.76 -52.52
N THR A 674 -12.02 -13.89 -52.37
CA THR A 674 -12.20 -15.29 -51.85
C THR A 674 -10.88 -15.86 -51.22
N SER A 675 -10.33 -16.99 -51.72
CA SER A 675 -9.14 -17.79 -51.31
C SER A 675 -8.72 -18.70 -52.53
N PRO A 676 -7.75 -19.67 -52.54
CA PRO A 676 -6.90 -20.23 -51.46
C PRO A 676 -5.41 -20.65 -51.79
N TRP A 677 -4.65 -20.98 -50.73
CA TRP A 677 -3.70 -22.14 -50.53
C TRP A 677 -2.43 -22.46 -51.40
N ASN A 678 -1.28 -22.41 -50.70
CA ASN A 678 -0.21 -23.45 -50.55
C ASN A 678 0.99 -23.64 -51.54
N PRO A 679 2.12 -24.26 -51.07
CA PRO A 679 3.49 -24.19 -51.65
C PRO A 679 4.08 -25.62 -51.91
N PRO A 680 5.38 -25.97 -51.72
CA PRO A 680 6.70 -25.28 -51.85
C PRO A 680 7.68 -26.00 -52.83
N GLY A 681 8.90 -25.48 -53.08
CA GLY A 681 9.92 -26.31 -53.79
C GLY A 681 11.32 -25.73 -54.11
N GLN A 682 12.35 -26.38 -53.53
CA GLN A 682 13.68 -26.73 -54.08
C GLN A 682 14.75 -25.68 -54.52
N SER A 683 16.01 -26.09 -54.34
CA SER A 683 17.31 -25.53 -54.82
C SER A 683 18.05 -26.66 -55.58
N PRO A 684 19.39 -26.66 -55.91
CA PRO A 684 20.45 -25.63 -55.88
C PRO A 684 21.31 -25.59 -57.20
N LYS A 685 22.43 -24.81 -57.23
CA LYS A 685 23.70 -24.89 -58.06
C LYS A 685 24.23 -23.50 -58.49
N VAL A 686 25.52 -23.24 -58.86
CA VAL A 686 26.86 -23.72 -58.40
C VAL A 686 27.99 -22.86 -59.03
N SER A 687 29.09 -22.56 -58.30
CA SER A 687 30.37 -21.94 -58.77
C SER A 687 30.33 -20.51 -59.37
N ARG A 688 31.40 -19.70 -59.50
CA ARG A 688 32.86 -19.96 -59.71
C ARG A 688 33.76 -18.83 -59.14
N GLU A 689 35.06 -18.78 -59.46
CA GLU A 689 36.11 -18.08 -58.69
C GLU A 689 36.92 -16.98 -59.47
N LYS A 690 37.33 -15.89 -58.77
CA LYS A 690 38.67 -15.20 -58.80
C LYS A 690 39.24 -14.65 -60.15
N PRO A 691 40.46 -14.03 -60.23
CA PRO A 691 41.37 -13.40 -59.22
C PRO A 691 42.03 -12.02 -59.62
N PHE A 692 42.92 -11.49 -58.74
CA PHE A 692 44.11 -10.61 -59.01
C PHE A 692 43.94 -9.11 -59.45
N SER A 693 44.88 -8.17 -59.21
CA SER A 693 46.08 -8.11 -58.32
C SER A 693 46.70 -6.69 -58.12
N SER A 694 47.41 -6.51 -56.99
CA SER A 694 48.66 -5.73 -56.76
C SER A 694 48.82 -4.22 -57.02
N SER A 695 49.24 -3.54 -55.93
CA SER A 695 50.14 -2.39 -55.67
C SER A 695 51.25 -2.05 -56.73
N PRO A 696 51.94 -0.87 -56.68
CA PRO A 696 52.96 -0.60 -55.63
C PRO A 696 53.36 0.87 -55.27
N LEU A 697 54.22 0.98 -54.23
CA LEU A 697 55.29 1.98 -53.95
C LEU A 697 55.03 3.38 -53.31
N SER A 698 56.13 3.90 -52.72
CA SER A 698 56.36 5.15 -51.95
C SER A 698 57.71 5.77 -52.44
N PRO A 699 58.51 6.66 -51.77
CA PRO A 699 58.43 7.32 -50.44
C PRO A 699 58.83 8.83 -50.39
N ALA A 700 58.67 9.48 -49.22
CA ALA A 700 59.43 10.70 -48.85
C ALA A 700 59.73 10.80 -47.34
N ARG A 701 60.68 11.67 -46.93
CA ARG A 701 61.58 11.36 -45.78
C ARG A 701 62.36 12.55 -45.12
N ARG A 702 61.75 13.39 -44.26
CA ARG A 702 62.46 14.34 -43.32
C ARG A 702 61.70 14.37 -41.98
N LYS A 703 62.24 14.14 -40.76
CA LYS A 703 63.60 13.99 -40.19
C LYS A 703 64.34 15.29 -39.79
N ALA A 704 64.08 15.76 -38.56
CA ALA A 704 65.00 16.47 -37.64
C ALA A 704 64.29 16.69 -36.27
N SER A 705 64.94 16.96 -35.13
CA SER A 705 65.86 16.10 -34.34
C SER A 705 66.40 16.89 -33.12
N GLY A 706 66.41 16.28 -31.92
CA GLY A 706 66.89 16.85 -30.65
C GLY A 706 65.88 16.51 -29.53
N GLN A 707 66.14 15.74 -28.47
CA GLN A 707 67.29 15.62 -27.52
C GLN A 707 67.50 16.87 -26.64
N ALA A 708 67.76 16.76 -25.32
CA ALA A 708 67.54 15.66 -24.35
C ALA A 708 67.74 16.19 -22.89
N LEU A 709 67.49 15.33 -21.88
CA LEU A 709 68.07 15.36 -20.51
C LEU A 709 67.68 16.52 -19.53
N SER A 710 66.79 16.22 -18.58
CA SER A 710 67.02 16.06 -17.11
C SER A 710 68.20 16.77 -16.38
N PRO A 711 68.16 16.95 -15.03
CA PRO A 711 67.02 17.02 -14.06
C PRO A 711 67.23 18.08 -12.92
N GLU A 712 66.57 17.86 -11.76
CA GLU A 712 66.82 18.39 -10.39
C GLU A 712 66.09 19.66 -9.89
N LYS A 713 65.61 19.55 -8.63
CA LYS A 713 65.44 20.56 -7.55
C LYS A 713 64.63 21.84 -7.89
N LEU A 714 63.57 22.18 -7.16
CA LEU A 714 63.38 22.11 -5.69
C LEU A 714 62.02 21.52 -5.29
#